data_AF-A0A923EE43-F1
#
_entry.id   AF-A0A923EE43-F1
#
_cell.length_a   1.000
_cell.length_b   1.000
_cell.length_c   1.000
_cell.angle_alpha   90.00
_cell.angle_beta   90.00
_cell.angle_gamma   90.00
#
_symmetry.space_group_name_H-M   'P 1'
#
loop_
_entity.id
_entity.type
_entity.pdbx_description
1 polymer ?
#
loop_
_entity_poly.entity_id
_entity_poly.type
_entity_poly.pdbx_seq_one_letter_code
_entity_poly.pdbx_strand_id
1 'polypeptide(L)'
;MQPVDRTDENRNLWGIFLLCAIVLICYSNNFNAGWHLDDYPNIISNTRLHVDVLTFDALKQSFTALPSDPGNKIWRPLPCLSLALNWYWGEDDPIGYHGVNLILHMIVACVLFLTVKLLLQTPAVKADSTPGSRHIIALLAASLWAVNPIQTQAVTYIIQRMAVMAAMFSILGLYAYLRGRLTVGRERWGWFSAVAAFFVCALLSKENAVLFPFSVLLIEFIFFMKRLPMSRTKAWLTTRNGLIAGFLLIAVIAFIVLNTAGNPINFGYYDKRPFSLWERLLSQPRILFFYLSLLFYPAPWRFSIEHEINHSLSLFTPWTTFPAIFGVVGLIGVATLTARKRPLLSFGIFFFFLNHLVESTILPLELVFEHRNYLPSFFIFLPVAYWFNQLVVSYRRENTSIFIMLVVLFTVILTATGLGCYDRNKAWKTDYSLWYDAFQKAPGRARSLMALGVAIGWGEEDIPNKHDIALGIFNRALKLPGARKNETAQIYGNLGLIHMARGEWPQAIAAYHKALEISPNERKIRFDLVRGLIALGRWHESEKQIDILLADEFATPSELSYKGFVNLWLKKPENALRIFQEVLASDYRDAFVYHNIGVAMARLDYPERGKWFLERALEIVEKESRGRIIIYLTLMENRHMDDDVFGAKDATYRLLAEYGLDEILDTLRLLPATHNYPPMDTEAVSRILSRNLVDIAQSVDAR
;
A
#
# COMPACT_ATOMS: atom_id res chain seq x y z
N MET A 1 -41.08 3.21 -28.81
CA MET A 1 -39.64 3.57 -28.92
C MET A 1 -39.57 4.95 -29.55
N GLN A 2 -39.09 5.97 -28.84
CA GLN A 2 -38.75 7.25 -29.49
C GLN A 2 -37.49 7.02 -30.32
N PRO A 3 -37.39 7.56 -31.55
CA PRO A 3 -36.19 7.41 -32.37
C PRO A 3 -35.01 8.01 -31.61
N VAL A 4 -33.94 7.22 -31.47
CA VAL A 4 -32.71 7.72 -30.86
C VAL A 4 -32.14 8.77 -31.80
N ASP A 5 -31.97 10.00 -31.30
CA ASP A 5 -31.36 11.08 -32.06
C ASP A 5 -29.89 10.74 -32.30
N ARG A 6 -29.59 10.20 -33.49
CA ARG A 6 -28.24 9.80 -33.92
C ARG A 6 -27.20 10.90 -33.71
N THR A 7 -27.62 12.18 -33.68
CA THR A 7 -26.70 13.30 -33.44
C THR A 7 -26.23 13.37 -31.98
N ASP A 8 -27.06 12.97 -31.02
CA ASP A 8 -26.72 12.97 -29.59
C ASP A 8 -25.85 11.77 -29.21
N GLU A 9 -26.06 10.62 -29.86
CA GLU A 9 -25.19 9.45 -29.73
C GLU A 9 -23.77 9.74 -30.24
N ASN A 10 -23.66 10.29 -31.45
CA ASN A 10 -22.36 10.66 -32.03
C ASN A 10 -21.61 11.65 -31.14
N ARG A 11 -22.30 12.64 -30.57
CA ARG A 11 -21.69 13.58 -29.61
C ARG A 11 -21.14 12.86 -28.37
N ASN A 12 -21.90 11.91 -27.81
CA ASN A 12 -21.42 11.17 -26.64
C ASN A 12 -20.18 10.33 -26.95
N LEU A 13 -20.14 9.67 -28.11
CA LEU A 13 -18.96 8.91 -28.54
C LEU A 13 -17.73 9.80 -28.66
N TRP A 14 -17.87 10.98 -29.28
CA TRP A 14 -16.79 11.96 -29.35
C TRP A 14 -16.35 12.47 -27.97
N GLY A 15 -17.30 12.78 -27.08
CA GLY A 15 -17.00 13.20 -25.72
C GLY A 15 -16.25 12.14 -24.91
N ILE A 16 -16.66 10.88 -25.03
CA ILE A 16 -15.98 9.72 -24.42
C ILE A 16 -14.57 9.57 -24.98
N PHE A 17 -14.41 9.60 -26.31
CA PHE A 17 -13.10 9.51 -26.95
C PHE A 17 -12.16 10.62 -26.47
N LEU A 18 -12.60 11.87 -26.47
CA LEU A 18 -11.81 13.01 -25.99
C LEU A 18 -11.42 12.86 -24.52
N LEU A 19 -12.34 12.39 -23.68
CA LEU A 19 -12.10 12.19 -22.26
C LEU A 19 -11.09 11.07 -22.00
N CYS A 20 -11.18 9.96 -22.73
CA CYS A 20 -10.18 8.88 -22.66
C CYS A 20 -8.82 9.36 -23.15
N ALA A 21 -8.78 10.12 -24.26
CA ALA A 21 -7.53 10.64 -24.83
C ALA A 21 -6.82 11.61 -23.86
N ILE A 22 -7.55 12.56 -23.24
CA ILE A 22 -6.94 13.50 -22.30
C ILE A 22 -6.44 12.79 -21.04
N VAL A 23 -7.21 11.82 -20.51
CA VAL A 23 -6.79 11.02 -19.36
C VAL A 23 -5.53 10.21 -19.71
N LEU A 24 -5.49 9.56 -20.86
CA LEU A 24 -4.30 8.81 -21.31
C LEU A 24 -3.06 9.70 -21.42
N ILE A 25 -3.20 10.92 -21.95
CA ILE A 25 -2.08 11.88 -22.04
C ILE A 25 -1.59 12.28 -20.65
N CYS A 26 -2.51 12.68 -19.76
CA CYS A 26 -2.16 13.16 -18.41
C CYS A 26 -1.51 12.07 -17.53
N TYR A 27 -1.91 10.80 -17.71
CA TYR A 27 -1.38 9.67 -16.95
C TYR A 27 -0.36 8.83 -17.71
N SER A 28 0.14 9.30 -18.86
CA SER A 28 1.04 8.52 -19.72
C SER A 28 2.34 8.08 -19.02
N ASN A 29 2.82 8.83 -18.04
CA ASN A 29 4.01 8.47 -17.25
C ASN A 29 3.72 7.59 -16.02
N ASN A 30 2.46 7.25 -15.74
CA ASN A 30 2.07 6.33 -14.66
C ASN A 30 2.66 4.92 -14.85
N PHE A 31 2.92 4.51 -16.09
CA PHE A 31 3.51 3.18 -16.39
C PHE A 31 4.99 3.06 -15.98
N ASN A 32 5.63 4.16 -15.57
CA ASN A 32 6.99 4.14 -15.03
C ASN A 32 7.01 4.13 -13.49
N ALA A 33 5.84 4.03 -12.84
CA ALA A 33 5.72 3.97 -11.40
C ALA A 33 6.01 2.55 -10.88
N GLY A 34 6.59 2.47 -9.69
CA GLY A 34 6.94 1.23 -9.03
C GLY A 34 5.94 0.80 -7.96
N TRP A 35 6.30 -0.27 -7.25
CA TRP A 35 5.58 -0.71 -6.05
C TRP A 35 5.86 0.21 -4.86
N HIS A 36 4.83 0.59 -4.11
CA HIS A 36 4.99 1.51 -2.99
C HIS A 36 4.19 1.08 -1.77
N LEU A 37 4.70 1.41 -0.58
CA LEU A 37 3.91 1.42 0.66
C LEU A 37 3.12 0.11 0.90
N ASP A 38 1.79 0.20 0.88
CA ASP A 38 0.89 -0.90 1.19
C ASP A 38 0.81 -1.90 0.03
N ASP A 39 1.34 -1.60 -1.16
CA ASP A 39 1.42 -2.55 -2.27
C ASP A 39 2.26 -3.79 -1.88
N TYR A 40 3.37 -3.59 -1.15
CA TYR A 40 4.24 -4.70 -0.71
C TYR A 40 3.49 -5.72 0.17
N PRO A 41 2.93 -5.35 1.34
CA PRO A 41 2.23 -6.31 2.18
C PRO A 41 0.89 -6.78 1.58
N ASN A 42 0.22 -5.99 0.74
CA ASN A 42 -1.08 -6.37 0.19
C ASN A 42 -0.99 -7.23 -1.07
N ILE A 43 0.08 -7.09 -1.86
CA ILE A 43 0.20 -7.72 -3.19
C ILE A 43 1.46 -8.58 -3.27
N ILE A 44 2.65 -7.96 -3.13
CA ILE A 44 3.92 -8.66 -3.38
C ILE A 44 4.18 -9.77 -2.37
N SER A 45 4.00 -9.49 -1.08
CA SER A 45 4.21 -10.47 -0.01
C SER A 45 2.97 -11.33 0.28
N ASN A 46 1.85 -11.07 -0.40
CA ASN A 46 0.58 -11.71 -0.12
C ASN A 46 0.31 -12.87 -1.06
N THR A 47 0.81 -14.05 -0.70
CA THR A 47 0.71 -15.28 -1.50
C THR A 47 -0.74 -15.69 -1.84
N ARG A 48 -1.75 -15.22 -1.09
CA ARG A 48 -3.17 -15.47 -1.41
C ARG A 48 -3.65 -14.77 -2.68
N LEU A 49 -2.91 -13.77 -3.17
CA LEU A 49 -3.20 -13.12 -4.46
C LEU A 49 -2.41 -13.74 -5.61
N HIS A 50 -1.47 -14.65 -5.33
CA HIS A 50 -0.56 -15.23 -6.32
C HIS A 50 -1.23 -16.42 -7.02
N VAL A 51 -2.29 -16.14 -7.79
CA VAL A 51 -3.07 -17.16 -8.49
C VAL A 51 -2.33 -17.63 -9.74
N ASP A 52 -2.07 -18.93 -9.81
CA ASP A 52 -1.38 -19.64 -10.90
C ASP A 52 -2.34 -20.43 -11.81
N VAL A 53 -3.56 -20.72 -11.33
CA VAL A 53 -4.60 -21.42 -12.10
C VAL A 53 -5.96 -20.75 -11.94
N LEU A 54 -6.69 -20.56 -13.05
CA LEU A 54 -8.04 -19.97 -13.07
C LEU A 54 -9.13 -20.99 -12.67
N THR A 55 -9.06 -21.51 -11.44
CA THR A 55 -10.16 -22.27 -10.83
C THR A 55 -10.95 -21.40 -9.85
N PHE A 56 -12.20 -21.79 -9.58
CA PHE A 56 -13.01 -21.11 -8.58
C PHE A 56 -12.35 -21.14 -7.19
N ASP A 57 -11.76 -22.27 -6.81
CA ASP A 57 -11.11 -22.43 -5.52
C ASP A 57 -9.86 -21.55 -5.38
N ALA A 58 -9.04 -21.44 -6.43
CA ALA A 58 -7.88 -20.54 -6.44
C ALA A 58 -8.32 -19.06 -6.35
N LEU A 59 -9.31 -18.66 -7.15
CA LEU A 59 -9.81 -17.28 -7.14
C LEU A 59 -10.51 -16.91 -5.83
N LYS A 60 -11.18 -17.87 -5.17
CA LYS A 60 -11.87 -17.66 -3.88
C LYS A 60 -10.89 -17.32 -2.75
N GLN A 61 -9.64 -17.78 -2.81
CA GLN A 61 -8.62 -17.45 -1.80
C GLN A 61 -8.34 -15.95 -1.73
N SER A 62 -8.46 -15.25 -2.87
CA SER A 62 -8.24 -13.81 -2.93
C SER A 62 -9.28 -13.03 -2.12
N PHE A 63 -10.47 -13.59 -1.86
CA PHE A 63 -11.52 -12.91 -1.09
C PHE A 63 -11.19 -12.76 0.40
N THR A 64 -10.20 -13.50 0.89
CA THR A 64 -9.74 -13.46 2.30
C THR A 64 -8.27 -13.06 2.41
N ALA A 65 -7.78 -12.25 1.46
CA ALA A 65 -6.39 -11.83 1.37
C ALA A 65 -6.05 -10.61 2.26
N LEU A 66 -6.50 -10.60 3.52
CA LEU A 66 -6.14 -9.56 4.50
C LEU A 66 -4.68 -9.74 4.96
N PRO A 67 -3.76 -8.78 4.75
CA PRO A 67 -2.33 -9.00 5.03
C PRO A 67 -2.00 -9.23 6.50
N SER A 68 -2.75 -8.61 7.40
CA SER A 68 -2.50 -8.62 8.84
C SER A 68 -3.21 -9.76 9.57
N ASP A 69 -3.91 -10.65 8.86
CA ASP A 69 -4.70 -11.73 9.47
C ASP A 69 -4.47 -13.06 8.72
N PRO A 70 -3.82 -14.04 9.37
CA PRO A 70 -3.73 -15.39 8.82
C PRO A 70 -5.11 -16.10 8.77
N GLY A 71 -6.17 -15.55 9.38
CA GLY A 71 -7.52 -16.08 9.33
C GLY A 71 -8.25 -15.91 7.98
N ASN A 72 -9.34 -16.67 7.80
CA ASN A 72 -10.22 -16.66 6.62
C ASN A 72 -11.24 -15.50 6.63
N LYS A 73 -10.86 -14.30 7.09
CA LYS A 73 -11.79 -13.16 7.10
C LYS A 73 -11.91 -12.56 5.70
N ILE A 74 -13.15 -12.27 5.31
CA ILE A 74 -13.44 -11.63 4.03
C ILE A 74 -12.88 -10.21 4.04
N TRP A 75 -12.06 -9.88 3.03
CA TRP A 75 -11.42 -8.58 2.88
C TRP A 75 -11.49 -8.12 1.43
N ARG A 76 -12.22 -7.01 1.22
CA ARG A 76 -12.40 -6.31 -0.08
C ARG A 76 -12.34 -7.25 -1.31
N PRO A 77 -13.31 -8.18 -1.45
CA PRO A 77 -13.19 -9.29 -2.39
C PRO A 77 -13.03 -8.89 -3.86
N LEU A 78 -13.69 -7.82 -4.31
CA LEU A 78 -13.66 -7.45 -5.73
C LEU A 78 -12.30 -6.86 -6.16
N PRO A 79 -11.71 -5.91 -5.42
CA PRO A 79 -10.33 -5.48 -5.66
C PRO A 79 -9.32 -6.60 -5.54
N CYS A 80 -9.41 -7.44 -4.51
CA CYS A 80 -8.50 -8.57 -4.35
C CYS A 80 -8.61 -9.56 -5.52
N LEU A 81 -9.83 -9.85 -6.00
CA LEU A 81 -10.02 -10.63 -7.22
C LEU A 81 -9.39 -9.97 -8.44
N SER A 82 -9.59 -8.66 -8.61
CA SER A 82 -8.99 -7.92 -9.72
C SER A 82 -7.46 -7.94 -9.66
N LEU A 83 -6.87 -7.85 -8.47
CA LEU A 83 -5.42 -7.92 -8.26
C LEU A 83 -4.87 -9.33 -8.49
N ALA A 84 -5.60 -10.36 -8.05
CA ALA A 84 -5.23 -11.76 -8.28
C ALA A 84 -5.29 -12.15 -9.77
N LEU A 85 -6.30 -11.67 -10.49
CA LEU A 85 -6.36 -11.84 -11.95
C LEU A 85 -5.21 -11.09 -12.64
N ASN A 86 -4.81 -9.94 -12.12
CA ASN A 86 -3.66 -9.20 -12.64
C ASN A 86 -2.36 -9.98 -12.41
N TRP A 87 -2.20 -10.61 -11.24
CA TRP A 87 -1.06 -11.45 -10.92
C TRP A 87 -0.97 -12.65 -11.85
N TYR A 88 -2.09 -13.32 -12.13
CA TYR A 88 -2.12 -14.47 -13.04
C TYR A 88 -1.53 -14.18 -14.44
N TRP A 89 -1.66 -12.94 -14.94
CA TRP A 89 -1.15 -12.58 -16.27
C TRP A 89 0.20 -11.88 -16.28
N GLY A 90 0.55 -11.14 -15.23
CA GLY A 90 1.73 -10.27 -15.21
C GLY A 90 2.58 -10.38 -13.96
N GLU A 91 2.21 -11.25 -13.01
CA GLU A 91 2.93 -11.50 -11.75
C GLU A 91 3.34 -10.21 -11.04
N ASP A 92 4.63 -9.95 -10.88
CA ASP A 92 5.18 -8.79 -10.19
C ASP A 92 5.47 -7.58 -11.10
N ASP A 93 5.10 -7.62 -12.39
CA ASP A 93 5.22 -6.49 -13.32
C ASP A 93 4.16 -5.40 -13.03
N PRO A 94 4.55 -4.21 -12.52
CA PRO A 94 3.61 -3.14 -12.17
C PRO A 94 2.88 -2.55 -13.39
N ILE A 95 3.42 -2.67 -14.61
CA ILE A 95 2.86 -2.04 -15.82
C ILE A 95 1.40 -2.48 -16.04
N GLY A 96 1.13 -3.78 -15.91
CA GLY A 96 -0.21 -4.33 -16.04
C GLY A 96 -1.17 -3.76 -14.98
N TYR A 97 -0.68 -3.56 -13.75
CA TYR A 97 -1.48 -3.02 -12.66
C TYR A 97 -1.87 -1.55 -12.86
N HIS A 98 -0.93 -0.74 -13.33
CA HIS A 98 -1.19 0.65 -13.71
C HIS A 98 -2.16 0.75 -14.89
N GLY A 99 -2.06 -0.17 -15.87
CA GLY A 99 -2.98 -0.25 -17.00
C GLY A 99 -4.43 -0.49 -16.58
N VAL A 100 -4.66 -1.47 -15.69
CA VAL A 100 -6.00 -1.74 -15.16
C VAL A 100 -6.54 -0.55 -14.36
N ASN A 101 -5.72 0.08 -13.51
CA ASN A 101 -6.16 1.26 -12.74
C ASN A 101 -6.54 2.43 -13.65
N LEU A 102 -5.76 2.67 -14.71
CA LEU A 102 -6.04 3.72 -15.68
C LEU A 102 -7.33 3.46 -16.46
N ILE A 103 -7.57 2.21 -16.88
CA ILE A 103 -8.83 1.81 -17.53
C ILE A 103 -10.03 2.04 -16.60
N LEU A 104 -9.92 1.63 -15.34
CA LEU A 104 -10.97 1.86 -14.35
C LEU A 104 -11.23 3.37 -14.16
N HIS A 105 -10.18 4.20 -14.10
CA HIS A 105 -10.33 5.65 -14.02
C HIS A 105 -11.03 6.26 -15.25
N MET A 106 -10.68 5.81 -16.46
CA MET A 106 -11.34 6.22 -17.70
C MET A 106 -12.82 5.84 -17.70
N ILE A 107 -13.16 4.63 -17.23
CA ILE A 107 -14.56 4.19 -17.07
C ILE A 107 -15.30 5.11 -16.09
N VAL A 108 -14.72 5.40 -14.92
CA VAL A 108 -15.31 6.31 -13.92
C VAL A 108 -15.57 7.69 -14.53
N ALA A 109 -14.60 8.26 -15.25
CA ALA A 109 -14.72 9.56 -15.89
C ALA A 109 -15.85 9.58 -16.95
N CYS A 110 -15.93 8.54 -17.78
CA CYS A 110 -16.97 8.41 -18.80
C CYS A 110 -18.36 8.24 -18.18
N VAL A 111 -18.48 7.42 -17.14
CA VAL A 111 -19.76 7.23 -16.45
C VAL A 111 -20.16 8.50 -15.70
N LEU A 112 -19.21 9.25 -15.13
CA LEU A 112 -19.47 10.56 -14.52
C LEU A 112 -20.02 11.56 -15.56
N PHE A 113 -19.40 11.64 -16.73
CA PHE A 113 -19.88 12.45 -17.86
C PHE A 113 -21.35 12.11 -18.21
N LEU A 114 -21.66 10.82 -18.37
CA LEU A 114 -23.02 10.37 -18.68
C LEU A 114 -24.00 10.64 -17.53
N THR A 115 -23.56 10.46 -16.28
CA THR A 115 -24.36 10.70 -15.07
C THR A 115 -24.72 12.17 -14.93
N VAL A 116 -23.76 13.07 -15.14
CA VAL A 116 -24.00 14.53 -15.14
C VAL A 116 -25.01 14.90 -16.23
N LYS A 117 -24.88 14.32 -17.44
CA LYS A 117 -25.83 14.57 -18.53
C LYS A 117 -27.26 14.19 -18.15
N LEU A 118 -27.46 13.03 -17.52
CA LEU A 118 -28.78 12.60 -17.02
C LEU A 118 -29.28 13.50 -15.89
N LEU A 119 -28.40 13.91 -14.98
CA LEU A 119 -28.74 14.79 -13.88
C LEU A 119 -29.24 16.16 -14.39
N LEU A 120 -28.65 16.69 -15.46
CA LEU A 120 -29.12 17.90 -16.15
C LEU A 120 -30.44 17.72 -16.92
N GLN A 121 -30.89 16.48 -17.15
CA GLN A 121 -32.19 16.17 -17.75
C GLN A 121 -33.32 16.04 -16.71
N THR A 122 -33.00 16.10 -15.41
CA THR A 122 -34.00 15.99 -14.34
C THR A 122 -34.95 17.19 -14.33
N PRO A 123 -36.18 17.04 -13.81
CA PRO A 123 -37.18 18.11 -13.78
C PRO A 123 -36.70 19.38 -13.05
N ALA A 124 -35.72 19.26 -12.16
CA ALA A 124 -35.20 20.40 -11.42
C ALA A 124 -34.35 21.37 -12.27
N VAL A 125 -33.78 20.91 -13.39
CA VAL A 125 -32.79 21.68 -14.18
C VAL A 125 -33.04 21.63 -15.70
N LYS A 126 -33.90 20.72 -16.17
CA LYS A 126 -34.12 20.50 -17.62
C LYS A 126 -34.51 21.76 -18.39
N ALA A 127 -35.32 22.64 -17.79
CA ALA A 127 -35.79 23.88 -18.43
C ALA A 127 -34.67 24.91 -18.66
N ASP A 128 -33.62 24.87 -17.84
CA ASP A 128 -32.57 25.89 -17.83
C ASP A 128 -31.43 25.58 -18.81
N SER A 129 -31.47 24.45 -19.52
CA SER A 129 -30.37 23.99 -20.37
C SER A 129 -30.82 23.38 -21.70
N THR A 130 -30.17 23.79 -22.79
CA THR A 130 -30.33 23.15 -24.12
C THR A 130 -29.53 21.85 -24.20
N PRO A 131 -29.88 20.90 -25.09
CA PRO A 131 -29.11 19.66 -25.26
C PRO A 131 -27.61 19.86 -25.49
N GLY A 132 -27.23 20.86 -26.30
CA GLY A 132 -25.83 21.22 -26.54
C GLY A 132 -25.11 21.69 -25.28
N SER A 133 -25.74 22.59 -24.51
CA SER A 133 -25.19 23.05 -23.24
C SER A 133 -25.00 21.91 -22.24
N ARG A 134 -25.95 20.96 -22.16
CA ARG A 134 -25.83 19.80 -21.25
C ARG A 134 -24.61 18.94 -21.55
N HIS A 135 -24.34 18.71 -22.83
CA HIS A 135 -23.17 17.93 -23.26
C HIS A 135 -21.87 18.64 -22.88
N ILE A 136 -21.75 19.95 -23.14
CA ILE A 136 -20.57 20.74 -22.79
C ILE A 136 -20.37 20.77 -21.27
N ILE A 137 -21.40 21.08 -20.49
CA ILE A 137 -21.32 21.12 -19.02
C ILE A 137 -20.85 19.78 -18.46
N ALA A 138 -21.41 18.67 -18.96
CA ALA A 138 -21.01 17.34 -18.53
C ALA A 138 -19.55 17.03 -18.88
N LEU A 139 -19.11 17.37 -20.10
CA LEU A 139 -17.74 17.12 -20.54
C LEU A 139 -16.74 17.97 -19.74
N LEU A 140 -17.04 19.25 -19.49
CA LEU A 140 -16.21 20.14 -18.68
C LEU A 140 -16.08 19.64 -17.25
N ALA A 141 -17.20 19.27 -16.60
CA ALA A 141 -17.20 18.78 -15.23
C ALA A 141 -16.40 17.48 -15.08
N ALA A 142 -16.61 16.52 -15.99
CA ALA A 142 -15.88 15.25 -15.97
C ALA A 142 -14.39 15.42 -16.30
N SER A 143 -14.05 16.30 -17.26
CA SER A 143 -12.65 16.56 -17.63
C SER A 143 -11.88 17.21 -16.47
N LEU A 144 -12.44 18.27 -15.86
CA LEU A 144 -11.82 18.93 -14.69
C LEU A 144 -11.63 17.97 -13.52
N TRP A 145 -12.57 17.05 -13.30
CA TRP A 145 -12.45 16.04 -12.26
C TRP A 145 -11.38 14.99 -12.57
N ALA A 146 -11.36 14.47 -13.80
CA ALA A 146 -10.51 13.35 -14.19
C ALA A 146 -9.03 13.74 -14.28
N VAL A 147 -8.72 14.93 -14.81
CA VAL A 147 -7.32 15.38 -14.94
C VAL A 147 -6.78 16.04 -13.68
N ASN A 148 -7.58 16.17 -12.62
CA ASN A 148 -7.15 16.82 -11.38
C ASN A 148 -6.03 16.02 -10.71
N PRO A 149 -4.87 16.62 -10.38
CA PRO A 149 -3.76 15.92 -9.75
C PRO A 149 -4.12 15.22 -8.42
N ILE A 150 -5.18 15.65 -7.72
CA ILE A 150 -5.65 14.97 -6.51
C ILE A 150 -6.03 13.51 -6.74
N GLN A 151 -6.42 13.15 -7.97
CA GLN A 151 -6.79 11.78 -8.32
C GLN A 151 -5.57 10.87 -8.48
N THR A 152 -4.37 11.42 -8.63
CA THR A 152 -3.12 10.67 -8.81
C THR A 152 -2.93 9.62 -7.72
N GLN A 153 -3.15 9.97 -6.45
CA GLN A 153 -2.98 9.00 -5.36
C GLN A 153 -3.99 7.83 -5.44
N ALA A 154 -5.15 7.98 -6.08
CA ALA A 154 -6.09 6.88 -6.26
C ALA A 154 -5.78 6.02 -7.49
N VAL A 155 -5.24 6.63 -8.55
CA VAL A 155 -5.01 5.98 -9.85
C VAL A 155 -3.62 5.33 -9.91
N THR A 156 -2.59 6.06 -9.49
CA THR A 156 -1.17 5.66 -9.60
C THR A 156 -0.74 4.75 -8.46
N TYR A 157 -1.27 4.95 -7.25
CA TYR A 157 -1.00 4.04 -6.13
C TYR A 157 -1.81 2.73 -6.31
N ILE A 158 -1.14 1.62 -6.64
CA ILE A 158 -1.80 0.43 -7.20
C ILE A 158 -2.90 -0.11 -6.28
N ILE A 159 -2.62 -0.31 -5.00
CA ILE A 159 -3.57 -0.85 -4.02
C ILE A 159 -4.84 0.00 -3.87
N GLN A 160 -4.76 1.30 -4.20
CA GLN A 160 -5.92 2.19 -4.20
C GLN A 160 -6.89 1.94 -5.37
N ARG A 161 -6.65 0.91 -6.19
CA ARG A 161 -7.66 0.23 -7.00
C ARG A 161 -8.95 -0.02 -6.21
N MET A 162 -8.83 -0.32 -4.92
CA MET A 162 -9.97 -0.46 -3.99
C MET A 162 -10.86 0.79 -3.95
N ALA A 163 -10.27 1.98 -3.88
CA ALA A 163 -11.00 3.25 -3.89
C ALA A 163 -11.60 3.55 -5.27
N VAL A 164 -10.85 3.28 -6.35
CA VAL A 164 -11.32 3.48 -7.73
C VAL A 164 -12.52 2.58 -8.04
N MET A 165 -12.47 1.30 -7.68
CA MET A 165 -13.57 0.35 -7.91
C MET A 165 -14.82 0.69 -7.09
N ALA A 166 -14.66 1.05 -5.81
CA ALA A 166 -15.78 1.49 -4.97
C ALA A 166 -16.47 2.72 -5.56
N ALA A 167 -15.68 3.67 -6.08
CA ALA A 167 -16.17 4.86 -6.76
C ALA A 167 -16.83 4.55 -8.11
N MET A 168 -16.26 3.63 -8.90
CA MET A 168 -16.82 3.15 -10.18
C MET A 168 -18.21 2.54 -10.00
N PHE A 169 -18.35 1.60 -9.07
CA PHE A 169 -19.64 0.98 -8.79
C PHE A 169 -20.63 1.99 -8.19
N SER A 170 -20.16 2.93 -7.36
CA SER A 170 -21.02 4.01 -6.85
C SER A 170 -21.55 4.90 -7.98
N ILE A 171 -20.71 5.37 -8.91
CA ILE A 171 -21.19 6.24 -10.00
C ILE A 171 -22.06 5.47 -11.01
N LEU A 172 -21.78 4.19 -11.28
CA LEU A 172 -22.65 3.31 -12.06
C LEU A 172 -24.02 3.12 -11.40
N GLY A 173 -24.06 2.99 -10.08
CA GLY A 173 -25.29 2.95 -9.30
C GLY A 173 -26.09 4.25 -9.39
N LEU A 174 -25.44 5.42 -9.30
CA LEU A 174 -26.11 6.72 -9.44
C LEU A 174 -26.63 6.93 -10.88
N TYR A 175 -25.85 6.52 -11.87
CA TYR A 175 -26.27 6.48 -13.27
C TYR A 175 -27.52 5.62 -13.46
N ALA A 176 -27.49 4.37 -12.97
CA ALA A 176 -28.62 3.45 -13.04
C ALA A 176 -29.85 4.01 -12.32
N TYR A 177 -29.68 4.63 -11.15
CA TYR A 177 -30.77 5.28 -10.43
C TYR A 177 -31.43 6.37 -11.28
N LEU A 178 -30.65 7.30 -11.83
CA LEU A 178 -31.16 8.39 -12.67
C LEU A 178 -31.84 7.85 -13.93
N ARG A 179 -31.25 6.84 -14.60
CA ARG A 179 -31.87 6.16 -15.76
C ARG A 179 -33.21 5.53 -15.39
N GLY A 180 -33.27 4.77 -14.30
CA GLY A 180 -34.51 4.17 -13.81
C GLY A 180 -35.56 5.23 -13.46
N ARG A 181 -35.13 6.37 -12.92
CA ARG A 181 -36.02 7.47 -12.55
C ARG A 181 -36.60 8.25 -13.73
N LEU A 182 -35.82 8.39 -14.81
CA LEU A 182 -36.23 9.07 -16.05
C LEU A 182 -36.96 8.14 -17.03
N THR A 183 -36.89 6.82 -16.84
CA THR A 183 -37.57 5.82 -17.67
C THR A 183 -39.01 5.59 -17.19
N VAL A 184 -39.94 5.45 -18.14
CA VAL A 184 -41.36 5.12 -17.87
C VAL A 184 -41.61 3.66 -18.25
N GLY A 185 -42.45 2.95 -17.50
CA GLY A 185 -42.80 1.55 -17.77
C GLY A 185 -42.05 0.53 -16.90
N ARG A 186 -42.06 -0.74 -17.31
CA ARG A 186 -41.47 -1.85 -16.53
C ARG A 186 -39.94 -1.88 -16.55
N GLU A 187 -39.31 -1.37 -17.60
CA GLU A 187 -37.84 -1.32 -17.75
C GLU A 187 -37.11 -0.61 -16.60
N ARG A 188 -37.78 0.35 -15.93
CA ARG A 188 -37.23 1.04 -14.76
C ARG A 188 -36.80 0.11 -13.63
N TRP A 189 -37.46 -1.06 -13.51
CA TRP A 189 -37.14 -2.02 -12.45
C TRP A 189 -35.80 -2.71 -12.71
N GLY A 190 -35.44 -2.96 -13.97
CA GLY A 190 -34.10 -3.46 -14.31
C GLY A 190 -33.00 -2.48 -13.87
N TRP A 191 -33.22 -1.18 -14.06
CA TRP A 191 -32.31 -0.15 -13.57
C TRP A 191 -32.23 -0.10 -12.05
N PHE A 192 -33.35 -0.24 -11.32
CA PHE A 192 -33.32 -0.29 -9.86
C PHE A 192 -32.69 -1.59 -9.31
N SER A 193 -32.83 -2.71 -10.01
CA SER A 193 -32.07 -3.92 -9.69
C SER A 193 -30.57 -3.71 -9.87
N ALA A 194 -30.16 -3.01 -10.93
CA ALA A 194 -28.76 -2.64 -11.14
C ALA A 194 -28.22 -1.73 -10.03
N VAL A 195 -29.03 -0.81 -9.48
CA VAL A 195 -28.65 0.00 -8.30
C VAL A 195 -28.25 -0.89 -7.12
N ALA A 196 -29.06 -1.91 -6.81
CA ALA A 196 -28.76 -2.83 -5.71
C ALA A 196 -27.49 -3.65 -5.98
N ALA A 197 -27.33 -4.17 -7.19
CA ALA A 197 -26.14 -4.92 -7.59
C ALA A 197 -24.85 -4.07 -7.48
N PHE A 198 -24.87 -2.86 -8.04
CA PHE A 198 -23.72 -1.95 -7.96
C PHE A 198 -23.43 -1.51 -6.53
N PHE A 199 -24.45 -1.34 -5.68
CA PHE A 199 -24.22 -1.05 -4.27
C PHE A 199 -23.45 -2.18 -3.55
N VAL A 200 -23.85 -3.44 -3.78
CA VAL A 200 -23.14 -4.60 -3.22
C VAL A 200 -21.70 -4.63 -3.73
N CYS A 201 -21.48 -4.44 -5.04
CA CYS A 201 -20.13 -4.38 -5.60
C CYS A 201 -19.29 -3.24 -5.01
N ALA A 202 -19.88 -2.08 -4.76
CA ALA A 202 -19.19 -0.96 -4.13
C ALA A 202 -18.76 -1.28 -2.69
N LEU A 203 -19.65 -1.89 -1.88
CA LEU A 203 -19.33 -2.35 -0.52
C LEU A 203 -18.25 -3.42 -0.49
N LEU A 204 -18.29 -4.37 -1.42
CA LEU A 204 -17.26 -5.41 -1.56
C LEU A 204 -15.92 -4.85 -2.06
N SER A 205 -15.88 -3.58 -2.48
CA SER A 205 -14.65 -2.90 -2.89
C SER A 205 -14.03 -2.07 -1.79
N LYS A 206 -14.84 -1.26 -1.09
CA LYS A 206 -14.39 -0.43 0.03
C LYS A 206 -15.56 -0.04 0.94
N GLU A 207 -15.29 -0.01 2.23
CA GLU A 207 -16.26 0.29 3.29
C GLU A 207 -16.88 1.69 3.20
N ASN A 208 -16.19 2.67 2.61
CA ASN A 208 -16.71 4.03 2.45
C ASN A 208 -17.94 4.09 1.51
N ALA A 209 -18.17 3.06 0.69
CA ALA A 209 -19.35 2.95 -0.18
C ALA A 209 -20.67 2.84 0.60
N VAL A 210 -20.65 2.60 1.92
CA VAL A 210 -21.86 2.60 2.78
C VAL A 210 -22.70 3.87 2.68
N LEU A 211 -22.10 4.98 2.21
CA LEU A 211 -22.76 6.28 2.01
C LEU A 211 -23.51 6.38 0.66
N PHE A 212 -23.33 5.43 -0.26
CA PHE A 212 -24.00 5.42 -1.56
C PHE A 212 -25.53 5.58 -1.49
N PRO A 213 -26.27 4.88 -0.61
CA PRO A 213 -27.72 5.02 -0.54
C PRO A 213 -28.15 6.42 -0.09
N PHE A 214 -27.37 7.08 0.76
CA PHE A 214 -27.61 8.48 1.13
C PHE A 214 -27.40 9.42 -0.07
N SER A 215 -26.43 9.11 -0.95
CA SER A 215 -26.23 9.86 -2.19
C SER A 215 -27.41 9.70 -3.16
N VAL A 216 -28.02 8.51 -3.23
CA VAL A 216 -29.26 8.28 -3.99
C VAL A 216 -30.42 9.10 -3.41
N LEU A 217 -30.58 9.10 -2.08
CA LEU A 217 -31.59 9.91 -1.41
C LEU A 217 -31.38 11.40 -1.67
N LEU A 218 -30.14 11.88 -1.62
CA LEU A 218 -29.79 13.26 -1.92
C LEU A 218 -30.24 13.66 -3.34
N ILE A 219 -30.06 12.78 -4.33
CA ILE A 219 -30.59 12.99 -5.69
C ILE A 219 -32.12 13.10 -5.67
N GLU A 220 -32.83 12.19 -5.00
CA GLU A 220 -34.29 12.22 -4.93
C GLU A 220 -34.81 13.53 -4.31
N PHE A 221 -34.21 13.96 -3.20
CA PHE A 221 -34.59 15.16 -2.46
C PHE A 221 -34.40 16.44 -3.27
N ILE A 222 -33.26 16.59 -3.96
CA ILE A 222 -32.92 17.82 -4.68
C ILE A 222 -33.57 17.87 -6.06
N PHE A 223 -33.60 16.75 -6.80
CA PHE A 223 -33.98 16.76 -8.22
C PHE A 223 -35.42 16.29 -8.50
N PHE A 224 -36.10 15.60 -7.57
CA PHE A 224 -37.42 15.00 -7.83
C PHE A 224 -38.54 15.38 -6.83
N MET A 225 -38.27 15.41 -5.52
CA MET A 225 -39.29 15.32 -4.44
C MET A 225 -40.38 16.42 -4.40
N LYS A 226 -40.19 17.62 -4.98
CA LYS A 226 -41.17 18.72 -4.88
C LYS A 226 -41.58 19.37 -6.21
N ARG A 227 -41.33 18.71 -7.34
CA ARG A 227 -41.70 19.23 -8.67
C ARG A 227 -42.61 18.29 -9.47
N LEU A 228 -43.27 17.35 -8.78
CA LEU A 228 -44.26 16.44 -9.36
C LEU A 228 -45.67 16.80 -8.85
N PRO A 229 -46.71 16.81 -9.72
CA PRO A 229 -48.08 17.16 -9.33
C PRO A 229 -48.68 16.17 -8.31
N MET A 230 -49.56 16.69 -7.44
CA MET A 230 -50.18 16.02 -6.28
C MET A 230 -50.90 14.68 -6.60
N SER A 231 -51.22 14.41 -7.87
CA SER A 231 -51.84 13.15 -8.30
C SER A 231 -50.88 11.94 -8.34
N ARG A 232 -49.56 12.14 -8.23
CA ARG A 232 -48.53 11.07 -8.25
C ARG A 232 -47.95 10.71 -6.86
N THR A 233 -48.55 11.22 -5.78
CA THR A 233 -48.05 11.14 -4.40
C THR A 233 -48.03 9.70 -3.84
N LYS A 234 -48.93 8.80 -4.28
CA LYS A 234 -48.91 7.37 -3.87
C LYS A 234 -47.71 6.61 -4.45
N ALA A 235 -47.42 6.76 -5.74
CA ALA A 235 -46.25 6.11 -6.38
C ALA A 235 -44.92 6.63 -5.81
N TRP A 236 -44.91 7.90 -5.40
CA TRP A 236 -43.80 8.54 -4.69
C TRP A 236 -43.61 7.95 -3.28
N LEU A 237 -44.68 7.79 -2.49
CA LEU A 237 -44.64 7.14 -1.18
C LEU A 237 -44.15 5.69 -1.25
N THR A 238 -44.58 4.92 -2.26
CA THR A 238 -44.14 3.53 -2.46
C THR A 238 -42.68 3.44 -2.87
N THR A 239 -42.19 4.34 -3.73
CA THR A 239 -40.77 4.39 -4.14
C THR A 239 -39.88 4.85 -2.99
N ARG A 240 -40.32 5.86 -2.23
CA ARG A 240 -39.64 6.35 -1.02
C ARG A 240 -39.55 5.27 0.06
N ASN A 241 -40.66 4.60 0.37
CA ASN A 241 -40.67 3.55 1.39
C ASN A 241 -39.90 2.30 0.93
N GLY A 242 -39.86 1.99 -0.37
CA GLY A 242 -39.00 0.95 -0.94
C GLY A 242 -37.50 1.28 -0.86
N LEU A 243 -37.12 2.54 -1.10
CA LEU A 243 -35.76 3.01 -0.89
C LEU A 243 -35.36 2.99 0.60
N ILE A 244 -36.26 3.36 1.51
CA ILE A 244 -36.04 3.29 2.97
C ILE A 244 -35.92 1.83 3.45
N ALA A 245 -36.75 0.92 2.95
CA ALA A 245 -36.66 -0.51 3.28
C ALA A 245 -35.37 -1.14 2.72
N GLY A 246 -34.98 -0.78 1.50
CA GLY A 246 -33.67 -1.14 0.94
C GLY A 246 -32.52 -0.57 1.78
N PHE A 247 -32.66 0.66 2.27
CA PHE A 247 -31.69 1.31 3.14
C PHE A 247 -31.52 0.61 4.50
N LEU A 248 -32.62 0.15 5.11
CA LEU A 248 -32.60 -0.63 6.35
C LEU A 248 -31.97 -2.00 6.13
N LEU A 249 -32.25 -2.66 5.00
CA LEU A 249 -31.59 -3.91 4.61
C LEU A 249 -30.08 -3.71 4.41
N ILE A 250 -29.69 -2.58 3.83
CA ILE A 250 -28.30 -2.17 3.66
C ILE A 250 -27.61 -1.88 5.00
N ALA A 251 -28.29 -1.23 5.94
CA ALA A 251 -27.77 -1.00 7.28
C ALA A 251 -27.52 -2.33 8.01
N VAL A 252 -28.38 -3.33 7.80
CA VAL A 252 -28.19 -4.69 8.32
C VAL A 252 -27.02 -5.41 7.63
N ILE A 253 -26.89 -5.31 6.31
CA ILE A 253 -25.77 -5.94 5.57
C ILE A 253 -24.43 -5.27 5.93
N ALA A 254 -24.40 -3.94 6.01
CA ALA A 254 -23.23 -3.18 6.45
C ALA A 254 -22.87 -3.53 7.89
N PHE A 255 -23.85 -3.66 8.79
CA PHE A 255 -23.63 -4.14 10.16
C PHE A 255 -23.01 -5.55 10.19
N ILE A 256 -23.44 -6.46 9.31
CA ILE A 256 -22.88 -7.82 9.22
C ILE A 256 -21.45 -7.80 8.66
N VAL A 257 -21.18 -7.01 7.62
CA VAL A 257 -19.85 -6.88 7.00
C VAL A 257 -18.85 -6.22 7.96
N LEU A 258 -19.26 -5.18 8.67
CA LEU A 258 -18.43 -4.49 9.66
C LEU A 258 -18.11 -5.36 10.89
N ASN A 259 -18.95 -6.34 11.21
CA ASN A 259 -18.69 -7.31 12.28
C ASN A 259 -17.86 -8.52 11.84
N THR A 260 -17.68 -8.75 10.52
CA THR A 260 -16.97 -9.92 9.98
C THR A 260 -15.58 -9.59 9.40
N ALA A 261 -15.34 -8.36 8.94
CA ALA A 261 -14.07 -7.91 8.35
C ALA A 261 -13.02 -7.40 9.37
N GLY A 262 -13.22 -7.65 10.67
CA GLY A 262 -12.44 -7.06 11.77
C GLY A 262 -13.00 -5.69 12.17
N ASN A 263 -13.13 -5.44 13.48
CA ASN A 263 -13.87 -4.29 14.02
C ASN A 263 -13.14 -2.96 13.71
N PRO A 264 -13.60 -2.17 12.72
CA PRO A 264 -12.94 -0.91 12.36
C PRO A 264 -13.20 0.20 13.38
N ILE A 265 -14.12 -0.05 14.32
CA ILE A 265 -14.46 0.80 15.46
C ILE A 265 -13.67 0.32 16.70
N ASN A 266 -12.40 -0.03 16.52
CA ASN A 266 -11.50 -0.25 17.65
C ASN A 266 -10.85 1.09 18.02
N PHE A 267 -11.46 1.79 18.97
CA PHE A 267 -10.95 3.08 19.46
C PHE A 267 -9.56 2.97 20.12
N GLY A 268 -9.10 1.77 20.51
CA GLY A 268 -7.73 1.56 21.00
C GLY A 268 -6.64 1.85 19.95
N TYR A 269 -6.98 1.93 18.65
CA TYR A 269 -6.02 2.38 17.64
C TYR A 269 -5.61 3.85 17.80
N TYR A 270 -6.37 4.68 18.54
CA TYR A 270 -5.95 6.05 18.86
C TYR A 270 -4.69 6.08 19.73
N ASP A 271 -4.40 5.04 20.51
CA ASP A 271 -3.16 4.95 21.31
C ASP A 271 -1.90 4.88 20.44
N LYS A 272 -2.06 4.50 19.16
CA LYS A 272 -0.98 4.45 18.16
C LYS A 272 -0.93 5.72 17.28
N ARG A 273 -1.79 6.70 17.53
CA ARG A 273 -1.87 7.96 16.76
C ARG A 273 -1.28 9.12 17.56
N PRO A 274 -0.74 10.15 16.88
CA PRO A 274 -0.23 11.36 17.54
C PRO A 274 -1.36 12.36 17.89
N PHE A 275 -2.63 11.90 17.89
CA PHE A 275 -3.81 12.69 18.19
C PHE A 275 -4.91 11.78 18.74
N SER A 276 -5.77 12.35 19.57
CA SER A 276 -6.98 11.75 20.11
C SER A 276 -8.15 11.80 19.13
N LEU A 277 -9.23 11.09 19.47
CA LEU A 277 -10.51 11.17 18.77
C LEU A 277 -11.02 12.62 18.66
N TRP A 278 -10.93 13.39 19.75
CA TRP A 278 -11.43 14.77 19.78
C TRP A 278 -10.58 15.71 18.94
N GLU A 279 -9.26 15.60 19.03
CA GLU A 279 -8.35 16.38 18.18
C GLU A 279 -8.55 16.06 16.71
N ARG A 280 -8.80 14.80 16.36
CA ARG A 280 -9.19 14.42 15.01
C ARG A 280 -10.46 15.15 14.58
N LEU A 281 -11.55 15.03 15.34
CA LEU A 281 -12.85 15.63 14.97
C LEU A 281 -12.76 17.14 14.83
N LEU A 282 -12.00 17.83 15.70
CA LEU A 282 -11.72 19.26 15.58
C LEU A 282 -10.90 19.60 14.32
N SER A 283 -9.98 18.71 13.91
CA SER A 283 -9.12 18.92 12.74
C SER A 283 -9.86 18.72 11.41
N GLN A 284 -10.83 17.80 11.35
CA GLN A 284 -11.46 17.38 10.09
C GLN A 284 -12.12 18.53 9.29
N PRO A 285 -12.83 19.51 9.90
CA PRO A 285 -13.33 20.67 9.17
C PRO A 285 -12.24 21.44 8.42
N ARG A 286 -11.07 21.64 9.04
CA ARG A 286 -9.91 22.30 8.38
C ARG A 286 -9.38 21.45 7.23
N ILE A 287 -9.35 20.13 7.41
CA ILE A 287 -8.90 19.19 6.38
C ILE A 287 -9.87 19.16 5.19
N LEU A 288 -11.17 19.25 5.42
CA LEU A 288 -12.17 19.37 4.34
C LEU A 288 -11.97 20.66 3.52
N PHE A 289 -11.67 21.78 4.19
CA PHE A 289 -11.28 23.01 3.49
C PHE A 289 -9.93 22.87 2.76
N PHE A 290 -8.97 22.16 3.34
CA PHE A 290 -7.71 21.85 2.69
C PHE A 290 -7.95 21.04 1.40
N TYR A 291 -8.80 20.01 1.43
CA TYR A 291 -9.19 19.25 0.26
C TYR A 291 -9.90 20.10 -0.80
N LEU A 292 -10.86 20.94 -0.42
CA LEU A 292 -11.49 21.90 -1.34
C LEU A 292 -10.43 22.80 -1.98
N SER A 293 -9.45 23.26 -1.20
CA SER A 293 -8.36 24.08 -1.73
C SER A 293 -7.45 23.29 -2.69
N LEU A 294 -7.24 22.00 -2.49
CA LEU A 294 -6.46 21.16 -3.42
C LEU A 294 -7.23 20.92 -4.72
N LEU A 295 -8.55 20.77 -4.65
CA LEU A 295 -9.41 20.61 -5.83
C LEU A 295 -9.42 21.87 -6.71
N PHE A 296 -9.59 23.06 -6.10
CA PHE A 296 -9.72 24.32 -6.84
C PHE A 296 -8.39 25.05 -7.09
N TYR A 297 -7.33 24.72 -6.34
CA TYR A 297 -5.97 25.20 -6.58
C TYR A 297 -5.00 24.02 -6.64
N PRO A 298 -5.05 23.23 -7.75
CA PRO A 298 -4.36 21.96 -7.87
C PRO A 298 -2.91 22.13 -8.35
N ALA A 299 -2.12 22.91 -7.62
CA ALA A 299 -0.71 23.07 -7.91
C ALA A 299 0.10 21.83 -7.49
N PRO A 300 0.98 21.25 -8.36
CA PRO A 300 1.68 19.99 -8.09
C PRO A 300 2.48 19.95 -6.79
N TRP A 301 3.10 21.07 -6.43
CA TRP A 301 3.90 21.19 -5.21
C TRP A 301 3.08 21.14 -3.91
N ARG A 302 1.74 21.22 -3.99
CA ARG A 302 0.84 21.12 -2.83
C ARG A 302 0.40 19.70 -2.52
N PHE A 303 0.61 18.77 -3.46
CA PHE A 303 0.23 17.38 -3.30
C PHE A 303 1.42 16.58 -2.77
N SER A 304 1.17 15.66 -1.85
CA SER A 304 2.19 14.84 -1.21
C SER A 304 1.56 13.57 -0.65
N ILE A 305 2.33 12.50 -0.53
CA ILE A 305 1.90 11.32 0.22
C ILE A 305 1.74 11.62 1.72
N GLU A 306 2.45 12.65 2.21
CA GLU A 306 2.44 13.08 3.60
C GLU A 306 2.32 14.60 3.72
N HIS A 307 1.49 15.07 4.66
CA HIS A 307 1.14 16.49 4.79
C HIS A 307 1.49 17.04 6.17
N GLU A 308 2.13 18.20 6.21
CA GLU A 308 2.47 18.91 7.45
C GLU A 308 1.30 19.77 7.95
N ILE A 309 0.25 19.10 8.42
CA ILE A 309 -0.92 19.73 9.03
C ILE A 309 -0.91 19.52 10.55
N ASN A 310 -0.88 20.62 11.29
CA ASN A 310 -1.06 20.62 12.75
C ASN A 310 -2.51 20.27 13.08
N HIS A 311 -2.71 19.23 13.89
CA HIS A 311 -4.02 18.88 14.39
C HIS A 311 -4.52 19.95 15.38
N SER A 312 -5.83 20.06 15.47
CA SER A 312 -6.53 21.01 16.31
C SER A 312 -6.62 20.48 17.74
N LEU A 313 -6.00 21.20 18.68
CA LEU A 313 -6.00 20.90 20.12
C LEU A 313 -7.24 21.48 20.82
N SER A 314 -7.80 22.56 20.27
CA SER A 314 -9.00 23.22 20.78
C SER A 314 -9.77 23.90 19.65
N LEU A 315 -10.93 24.50 19.97
CA LEU A 315 -11.70 25.29 19.00
C LEU A 315 -10.91 26.49 18.45
N PHE A 316 -9.94 27.02 19.21
CA PHE A 316 -9.17 28.21 18.84
C PHE A 316 -7.68 27.94 18.63
N THR A 317 -7.24 26.69 18.76
CA THR A 317 -5.85 26.28 18.57
C THR A 317 -5.79 25.10 17.60
N PRO A 318 -5.39 25.31 16.34
CA PRO A 318 -5.12 26.61 15.69
C PRO A 318 -6.37 27.47 15.53
N TRP A 319 -6.19 28.79 15.40
CA TRP A 319 -7.31 29.74 15.25
C TRP A 319 -8.20 29.44 14.05
N THR A 320 -7.66 28.75 13.02
CA THR A 320 -8.40 28.34 11.82
C THR A 320 -9.42 27.23 12.08
N THR A 321 -9.43 26.61 13.26
CA THR A 321 -10.37 25.54 13.63
C THR A 321 -11.80 26.06 13.70
N PHE A 322 -12.04 27.10 14.48
CA PHE A 322 -13.37 27.68 14.64
C PHE A 322 -13.96 28.22 13.31
N PRO A 323 -13.24 29.02 12.50
CA PRO A 323 -13.70 29.44 11.18
C PRO A 323 -13.95 28.26 10.23
N ALA A 324 -13.16 27.19 10.29
CA ALA A 324 -13.40 26.01 9.45
C ALA A 324 -14.68 25.27 9.85
N ILE A 325 -14.96 25.10 11.15
CA ILE A 325 -16.22 24.52 11.63
C ILE A 325 -17.39 25.37 11.16
N PHE A 326 -17.33 26.69 11.39
CA PHE A 326 -18.38 27.62 10.96
C PHE A 326 -18.52 27.65 9.44
N GLY A 327 -17.42 27.54 8.69
CA GLY A 327 -17.40 27.47 7.24
C GLY A 327 -18.09 26.22 6.70
N VAL A 328 -17.87 25.05 7.31
CA VAL A 328 -18.58 23.81 6.94
C VAL A 328 -20.07 23.94 7.21
N VAL A 329 -20.45 24.42 8.40
CA VAL A 329 -21.85 24.67 8.77
C VAL A 329 -22.49 25.70 7.82
N GLY A 330 -21.76 26.76 7.48
CA GLY A 330 -22.17 27.81 6.55
C GLY A 330 -22.39 27.27 5.13
N LEU A 331 -21.48 26.45 4.60
CA LEU A 331 -21.63 25.82 3.29
C LEU A 331 -22.83 24.87 3.24
N ILE A 332 -23.03 24.07 4.29
CA ILE A 332 -24.21 23.21 4.44
C ILE A 332 -25.50 24.06 4.53
N GLY A 333 -25.46 25.16 5.27
CA GLY A 333 -26.55 26.13 5.37
C GLY A 333 -26.89 26.73 4.01
N VAL A 334 -25.90 27.23 3.26
CA VAL A 334 -26.07 27.75 1.90
C VAL A 334 -26.64 26.68 0.97
N ALA A 335 -26.11 25.45 1.00
CA ALA A 335 -26.62 24.35 0.21
C ALA A 335 -28.09 24.07 0.54
N THR A 336 -28.46 24.07 1.82
CA THR A 336 -29.84 23.87 2.27
C THR A 336 -30.78 24.99 1.79
N LEU A 337 -30.38 26.25 2.00
CA LEU A 337 -31.18 27.43 1.65
C LEU A 337 -31.34 27.58 0.13
N THR A 338 -30.33 27.19 -0.64
CA THR A 338 -30.32 27.34 -2.10
C THR A 338 -30.76 26.08 -2.84
N ALA A 339 -31.04 24.95 -2.16
CA ALA A 339 -31.36 23.65 -2.79
C ALA A 339 -32.44 23.72 -3.87
N ARG A 340 -33.43 24.61 -3.70
CA ARG A 340 -34.50 24.80 -4.69
C ARG A 340 -34.13 25.71 -5.84
N LYS A 341 -33.33 26.75 -5.59
CA LYS A 341 -32.98 27.80 -6.55
C LYS A 341 -31.72 27.47 -7.36
N ARG A 342 -30.77 26.76 -6.75
CA ARG A 342 -29.46 26.40 -7.30
C ARG A 342 -29.17 24.91 -7.02
N PRO A 343 -30.00 23.97 -7.52
CA PRO A 343 -29.91 22.55 -7.17
C PRO A 343 -28.53 21.93 -7.46
N LEU A 344 -27.86 22.36 -8.54
CA LEU A 344 -26.52 21.87 -8.89
C LEU A 344 -25.44 22.27 -7.86
N LEU A 345 -25.50 23.50 -7.35
CA LEU A 345 -24.58 23.99 -6.32
C LEU A 345 -24.80 23.23 -5.02
N SER A 346 -26.06 23.16 -4.57
CA SER A 346 -26.41 22.45 -3.34
C SER A 346 -26.04 20.98 -3.42
N PHE A 347 -26.27 20.33 -4.56
CA PHE A 347 -25.91 18.93 -4.75
C PHE A 347 -24.41 18.71 -4.67
N GLY A 348 -23.59 19.53 -5.36
CA GLY A 348 -22.12 19.43 -5.27
C GLY A 348 -21.60 19.58 -3.84
N ILE A 349 -22.12 20.56 -3.09
CA ILE A 349 -21.75 20.78 -1.68
C ILE A 349 -22.17 19.60 -0.80
N PHE A 350 -23.45 19.21 -0.84
CA PHE A 350 -23.94 18.11 -0.01
C PHE A 350 -23.25 16.79 -0.34
N PHE A 351 -23.04 16.50 -1.63
CA PHE A 351 -22.40 15.26 -2.07
C PHE A 351 -20.96 15.16 -1.54
N PHE A 352 -20.21 16.27 -1.59
CA PHE A 352 -18.84 16.34 -1.08
C PHE A 352 -18.77 16.06 0.42
N PHE A 353 -19.58 16.75 1.22
CA PHE A 353 -19.57 16.57 2.67
C PHE A 353 -20.15 15.22 3.11
N LEU A 354 -21.24 14.78 2.46
CA LEU A 354 -21.86 13.49 2.73
C LEU A 354 -20.84 12.36 2.56
N ASN A 355 -20.15 12.31 1.43
CA ASN A 355 -19.25 11.21 1.10
C ASN A 355 -17.91 11.22 1.85
N HIS A 356 -17.61 12.29 2.59
CA HIS A 356 -16.49 12.33 3.54
C HIS A 356 -16.85 11.81 4.94
N LEU A 357 -18.13 11.57 5.26
CA LEU A 357 -18.55 11.25 6.64
C LEU A 357 -17.88 9.99 7.21
N VAL A 358 -17.56 8.98 6.41
CA VAL A 358 -16.88 7.77 6.90
C VAL A 358 -15.42 8.08 7.23
N GLU A 359 -14.70 8.71 6.30
CA GLU A 359 -13.25 8.87 6.40
C GLU A 359 -12.81 10.13 7.16
N SER A 360 -13.71 11.10 7.39
CA SER A 360 -13.47 12.37 8.08
C SER A 360 -14.25 12.54 9.39
N THR A 361 -14.51 11.44 10.11
CA THR A 361 -15.15 11.48 11.44
C THR A 361 -14.35 10.69 12.49
N ILE A 362 -14.95 9.64 13.07
CA ILE A 362 -14.52 8.97 14.31
C ILE A 362 -13.54 7.82 14.08
N LEU A 363 -13.32 7.42 12.83
CA LEU A 363 -12.42 6.31 12.53
C LEU A 363 -10.95 6.73 12.74
N PRO A 364 -10.11 5.91 13.41
CA PRO A 364 -8.72 6.22 13.75
C PRO A 364 -7.76 6.14 12.55
N LEU A 365 -8.14 6.75 11.44
CA LEU A 365 -7.35 6.83 10.21
C LEU A 365 -6.35 7.99 10.28
N GLU A 366 -5.45 8.10 9.30
CA GLU A 366 -4.65 9.32 9.13
C GLU A 366 -5.54 10.56 8.99
N LEU A 367 -5.02 11.73 9.35
CA LEU A 367 -5.76 12.99 9.21
C LEU A 367 -6.04 13.29 7.74
N VAL A 368 -5.01 13.19 6.89
CA VAL A 368 -5.02 13.66 5.51
C VAL A 368 -4.55 12.52 4.60
N PHE A 369 -5.33 12.23 3.56
CA PHE A 369 -4.95 11.39 2.43
C PHE A 369 -5.76 11.81 1.20
N GLU A 370 -5.07 12.12 0.12
CA GLU A 370 -5.65 12.74 -1.08
C GLU A 370 -6.65 11.81 -1.77
N HIS A 371 -6.33 10.51 -1.86
CA HIS A 371 -7.19 9.50 -2.49
C HIS A 371 -8.61 9.40 -1.90
N ARG A 372 -8.83 9.90 -0.67
CA ARG A 372 -10.15 9.98 -0.04
C ARG A 372 -11.11 10.89 -0.79
N ASN A 373 -10.58 11.83 -1.57
CA ASN A 373 -11.35 12.76 -2.37
C ASN A 373 -11.88 12.14 -3.67
N TYR A 374 -11.44 10.95 -4.06
CA TYR A 374 -11.78 10.38 -5.37
C TYR A 374 -13.30 10.29 -5.59
N LEU A 375 -14.02 9.65 -4.68
CA LEU A 375 -15.49 9.58 -4.72
C LEU A 375 -16.15 10.93 -4.35
N PRO A 376 -15.85 11.58 -3.21
CA PRO A 376 -16.56 12.80 -2.81
C PRO A 376 -16.45 13.98 -3.77
N SER A 377 -15.42 14.04 -4.61
CA SER A 377 -15.19 15.16 -5.54
C SER A 377 -16.00 15.08 -6.84
N PHE A 378 -16.70 13.98 -7.14
CA PHE A 378 -17.39 13.75 -8.42
C PHE A 378 -18.19 14.94 -8.95
N PHE A 379 -18.96 15.61 -8.08
CA PHE A 379 -19.89 16.66 -8.50
C PHE A 379 -19.45 18.07 -8.08
N ILE A 380 -18.23 18.25 -7.56
CA ILE A 380 -17.77 19.55 -7.08
C ILE A 380 -17.54 20.56 -8.22
N PHE A 381 -17.10 20.06 -9.39
CA PHE A 381 -16.89 20.88 -10.59
C PHE A 381 -18.16 21.11 -11.41
N LEU A 382 -19.26 20.43 -11.10
CA LEU A 382 -20.53 20.58 -11.81
C LEU A 382 -21.09 22.02 -11.77
N PRO A 383 -21.23 22.69 -10.61
CA PRO A 383 -21.70 24.09 -10.58
C PRO A 383 -20.73 25.03 -11.30
N VAL A 384 -19.41 24.78 -11.24
CA VAL A 384 -18.40 25.57 -11.94
C VAL A 384 -18.55 25.44 -13.45
N ALA A 385 -18.65 24.21 -13.96
CA ALA A 385 -18.87 23.92 -15.37
C ALA A 385 -20.19 24.51 -15.88
N TYR A 386 -21.25 24.44 -15.07
CA TYR A 386 -22.54 25.05 -15.39
C TYR A 386 -22.42 26.57 -15.56
N TRP A 387 -21.89 27.28 -14.56
CA TRP A 387 -21.75 28.74 -14.63
C TRP A 387 -20.79 29.18 -15.73
N PHE A 388 -19.68 28.48 -15.91
CA PHE A 388 -18.75 28.76 -16.99
C PHE A 388 -19.42 28.63 -18.36
N ASN A 389 -20.19 27.56 -18.60
CA ASN A 389 -20.95 27.40 -19.83
C ASN A 389 -21.97 28.53 -20.04
N GLN A 390 -22.67 28.96 -18.98
CA GLN A 390 -23.60 30.08 -19.09
C GLN A 390 -22.89 31.38 -19.50
N LEU A 391 -21.74 31.69 -18.89
CA LEU A 391 -20.92 32.85 -19.26
C LEU A 391 -20.47 32.78 -20.72
N VAL A 392 -19.93 31.64 -21.14
CA VAL A 392 -19.48 31.41 -22.52
C VAL A 392 -20.62 31.60 -23.52
N VAL A 393 -21.80 31.04 -23.23
CA VAL A 393 -22.97 31.15 -24.12
C VAL A 393 -23.47 32.60 -24.23
N SER A 394 -23.52 33.35 -23.12
CA SER A 394 -23.92 34.77 -23.15
C SER A 394 -22.98 35.61 -24.01
N TYR A 395 -21.66 35.51 -23.77
CA TYR A 395 -20.68 36.34 -24.48
C TYR A 395 -20.39 35.87 -25.91
N ARG A 396 -20.74 34.63 -26.28
CA ARG A 396 -20.56 34.13 -27.65
C ARG A 396 -21.21 35.04 -28.71
N ARG A 397 -22.34 35.69 -28.37
CA ARG A 397 -23.04 36.61 -29.28
C ARG A 397 -22.80 38.08 -28.95
N GLU A 398 -22.56 38.40 -27.68
CA GLU A 398 -22.45 39.79 -27.23
C GLU A 398 -21.03 40.36 -27.40
N ASN A 399 -19.98 39.56 -27.18
CA ASN A 399 -18.60 40.03 -27.23
C ASN A 399 -17.61 38.87 -27.53
N THR A 400 -17.19 38.78 -28.80
CA THR A 400 -16.27 37.74 -29.29
C THR A 400 -14.94 37.73 -28.55
N SER A 401 -14.39 38.88 -28.17
CA SER A 401 -13.12 38.97 -27.44
C SER A 401 -13.21 38.33 -26.05
N ILE A 402 -14.31 38.59 -25.33
CA ILE A 402 -14.56 37.96 -24.03
C ILE A 402 -14.79 36.46 -24.20
N PHE A 403 -15.54 36.04 -25.22
CA PHE A 403 -15.74 34.62 -25.53
C PHE A 403 -14.41 33.90 -25.78
N ILE A 404 -13.54 34.44 -26.64
CA ILE A 404 -12.21 33.87 -26.91
C ILE A 404 -11.38 33.82 -25.63
N MET A 405 -11.35 34.91 -24.85
CA MET A 405 -10.64 34.98 -23.58
C MET A 405 -11.10 33.88 -22.61
N LEU A 406 -12.41 33.64 -22.47
CA LEU A 406 -12.96 32.59 -21.61
C LEU A 406 -12.55 31.19 -22.07
N VAL A 407 -12.61 30.91 -23.38
CA VAL A 407 -12.20 29.62 -23.95
C VAL A 407 -10.70 29.38 -23.76
N VAL A 408 -9.87 30.41 -24.01
CA VAL A 408 -8.41 30.35 -23.78
C VAL A 408 -8.11 30.11 -22.30
N LEU A 409 -8.73 30.88 -21.40
CA LEU A 409 -8.55 30.73 -19.96
C LEU A 409 -8.88 29.32 -19.48
N PHE A 410 -10.01 28.76 -19.93
CA PHE A 410 -10.37 27.39 -19.58
C PHE A 410 -9.39 26.36 -20.14
N THR A 411 -8.95 26.54 -21.39
CA THR A 411 -7.95 25.65 -22.01
C THR A 411 -6.63 25.69 -21.24
N VAL A 412 -6.20 26.88 -20.79
CA VAL A 412 -5.02 27.04 -19.93
C VAL A 412 -5.21 26.35 -18.58
N ILE A 413 -6.37 26.51 -17.92
CA ILE A 413 -6.67 25.84 -16.65
C ILE A 413 -6.63 24.32 -16.82
N LEU A 414 -7.29 23.78 -17.84
CA LEU A 414 -7.34 22.34 -18.10
C LEU A 414 -5.95 21.79 -18.41
N THR A 415 -5.17 22.49 -19.24
CA THR A 415 -3.79 22.12 -19.59
C THR A 415 -2.89 22.18 -18.36
N ALA A 416 -2.93 23.25 -17.57
CA ALA A 416 -2.13 23.39 -16.35
C ALA A 416 -2.47 22.29 -15.33
N THR A 417 -3.76 21.98 -15.17
CA THR A 417 -4.22 20.90 -14.29
C THR A 417 -3.73 19.54 -14.78
N GLY A 418 -3.85 19.26 -16.08
CA GLY A 418 -3.38 18.02 -16.70
C GLY A 418 -1.86 17.86 -16.65
N LEU A 419 -1.09 18.93 -16.90
CA LEU A 419 0.36 18.96 -16.70
C LEU A 419 0.72 18.74 -15.24
N GLY A 420 -0.08 19.27 -14.31
CA GLY A 420 0.12 19.05 -12.90
C GLY A 420 -0.11 17.59 -12.48
N CYS A 421 -1.07 16.90 -13.09
CA CYS A 421 -1.27 15.47 -12.91
C CYS A 421 -0.06 14.67 -13.41
N TYR A 422 0.40 14.98 -14.63
CA TYR A 422 1.61 14.38 -15.20
C TYR A 422 2.83 14.60 -14.31
N ASP A 423 3.03 15.82 -13.79
CA ASP A 423 4.14 16.12 -12.90
C ASP A 423 4.04 15.38 -11.56
N ARG A 424 2.84 15.29 -10.99
CA ARG A 424 2.59 14.59 -9.73
C ARG A 424 2.91 13.09 -9.80
N ASN A 425 2.70 12.46 -10.96
CA ASN A 425 3.06 11.06 -11.21
C ASN A 425 4.58 10.80 -11.10
N LYS A 426 5.44 11.79 -11.37
CA LYS A 426 6.90 11.61 -11.28
C LYS A 426 7.37 11.24 -9.87
N ALA A 427 6.68 11.71 -8.85
CA ALA A 427 6.99 11.34 -7.47
C ALA A 427 6.73 9.86 -7.20
N TRP A 428 5.84 9.19 -7.94
CA TRP A 428 5.56 7.75 -7.77
C TRP A 428 6.50 6.86 -8.61
N LYS A 429 7.63 7.37 -9.12
CA LYS A 429 8.53 6.57 -9.96
C LYS A 429 9.27 5.51 -9.15
N THR A 430 9.93 5.91 -8.07
CA THR A 430 10.72 5.06 -7.17
C THR A 430 10.39 5.42 -5.72
N ASP A 431 10.67 4.51 -4.78
CA ASP A 431 10.50 4.83 -3.35
C ASP A 431 11.32 6.06 -2.95
N TYR A 432 12.51 6.23 -3.54
CA TYR A 432 13.31 7.44 -3.38
C TYR A 432 12.56 8.68 -3.86
N SER A 433 12.03 8.71 -5.09
CA SER A 433 11.33 9.89 -5.61
C SER A 433 10.10 10.24 -4.78
N LEU A 434 9.38 9.23 -4.28
CA LEU A 434 8.16 9.41 -3.50
C LEU A 434 8.46 10.05 -2.15
N TRP A 435 9.44 9.51 -1.45
CA TRP A 435 9.80 9.99 -0.11
C TRP A 435 10.64 11.26 -0.15
N TYR A 436 11.39 11.49 -1.23
CA TYR A 436 12.07 12.74 -1.44
C TYR A 436 11.07 13.89 -1.68
N ASP A 437 10.06 13.67 -2.52
CA ASP A 437 8.94 14.60 -2.71
C ASP A 437 8.20 14.87 -1.39
N ALA A 438 7.91 13.82 -0.62
CA ALA A 438 7.26 13.92 0.68
C ALA A 438 8.10 14.73 1.69
N PHE A 439 9.42 14.51 1.72
CA PHE A 439 10.35 15.23 2.57
C PHE A 439 10.44 16.71 2.20
N GLN A 440 10.50 17.04 0.90
CA GLN A 440 10.53 18.44 0.46
C GLN A 440 9.28 19.22 0.89
N LYS A 441 8.12 18.56 0.88
CA LYS A 441 6.81 19.18 1.14
C LYS A 441 6.36 19.10 2.60
N ALA A 442 6.87 18.13 3.35
CA ALA A 442 6.58 17.93 4.77
C ALA A 442 7.86 17.60 5.57
N PRO A 443 8.86 18.50 5.60
CA PRO A 443 10.16 18.25 6.24
C PRO A 443 10.07 18.10 7.77
N GLY A 444 8.98 18.55 8.40
CA GLY A 444 8.70 18.38 9.82
C GLY A 444 8.07 17.03 10.19
N ARG A 445 7.90 16.10 9.24
CA ARG A 445 7.30 14.78 9.49
C ARG A 445 8.36 13.68 9.65
N ALA A 446 8.36 13.05 10.82
CA ALA A 446 9.25 11.93 11.13
C ALA A 446 9.07 10.75 10.16
N ARG A 447 7.82 10.41 9.78
CA ARG A 447 7.53 9.36 8.80
C ARG A 447 8.20 9.60 7.45
N SER A 448 8.11 10.82 6.92
CA SER A 448 8.72 11.18 5.62
C SER A 448 10.23 11.03 5.65
N LEU A 449 10.89 11.52 6.72
CA LEU A 449 12.33 11.37 6.90
C LEU A 449 12.74 9.91 7.10
N MET A 450 12.02 9.17 7.94
CA MET A 450 12.28 7.75 8.16
C MET A 450 12.24 6.98 6.84
N ALA A 451 11.16 7.15 6.07
CA ALA A 451 11.00 6.43 4.82
C ALA A 451 11.99 6.89 3.74
N LEU A 452 12.35 8.18 3.69
CA LEU A 452 13.44 8.67 2.83
C LEU A 452 14.80 8.07 3.25
N GLY A 453 15.08 7.97 4.54
CA GLY A 453 16.30 7.35 5.06
C GLY A 453 16.40 5.87 4.67
N VAL A 454 15.27 5.16 4.72
CA VAL A 454 15.18 3.76 4.23
C VAL A 454 15.42 3.71 2.72
N ALA A 455 14.74 4.56 1.93
CA ALA A 455 14.87 4.58 0.47
C ALA A 455 16.30 4.93 0.01
N ILE A 456 17.02 5.79 0.74
CA ILE A 456 18.43 6.10 0.44
C ILE A 456 19.34 4.97 0.91
N GLY A 457 19.19 4.50 2.16
CA GLY A 457 20.10 3.51 2.74
C GLY A 457 20.02 2.15 2.06
N TRP A 458 18.82 1.73 1.67
CA TRP A 458 18.52 0.37 1.20
C TRP A 458 17.89 0.31 -0.19
N GLY A 459 17.58 1.46 -0.80
CA GLY A 459 17.05 1.49 -2.17
C GLY A 459 18.11 1.20 -3.23
N GLU A 460 17.62 1.07 -4.45
CA GLU A 460 18.40 0.71 -5.64
C GLU A 460 19.15 1.90 -6.25
N GLU A 461 18.78 3.13 -5.90
CA GLU A 461 19.41 4.34 -6.43
C GLU A 461 20.90 4.41 -6.04
N ASP A 462 21.76 4.66 -7.02
CA ASP A 462 23.20 4.80 -6.81
C ASP A 462 23.54 6.17 -6.21
N ILE A 463 23.43 6.26 -4.89
CA ILE A 463 23.69 7.47 -4.11
C ILE A 463 25.05 7.33 -3.42
N PRO A 464 26.03 8.21 -3.74
CA PRO A 464 27.31 8.23 -3.04
C PRO A 464 27.13 8.44 -1.53
N ASN A 465 27.86 7.67 -0.71
CA ASN A 465 27.79 7.74 0.75
C ASN A 465 26.36 7.55 1.31
N LYS A 466 25.52 6.74 0.64
CA LYS A 466 24.11 6.55 1.02
C LYS A 466 23.88 6.22 2.50
N HIS A 467 24.75 5.39 3.09
CA HIS A 467 24.64 5.05 4.50
C HIS A 467 24.88 6.26 5.42
N ASP A 468 25.81 7.18 5.08
CA ASP A 468 26.08 8.37 5.91
C ASP A 468 24.90 9.35 5.83
N ILE A 469 24.36 9.53 4.62
CA ILE A 469 23.18 10.37 4.40
C ILE A 469 21.99 9.81 5.17
N ALA A 470 21.75 8.50 5.08
CA ALA A 470 20.67 7.82 5.79
C ALA A 470 20.81 7.94 7.32
N LEU A 471 22.02 7.77 7.88
CA LEU A 471 22.28 8.02 9.31
C LEU A 471 21.95 9.47 9.70
N GLY A 472 22.36 10.45 8.90
CA GLY A 472 22.03 11.86 9.13
C GLY A 472 20.53 12.13 9.13
N ILE A 473 19.81 11.52 8.19
CA ILE A 473 18.35 11.62 8.06
C ILE A 473 17.65 10.98 9.26
N PHE A 474 18.04 9.78 9.67
CA PHE A 474 17.47 9.11 10.84
C PHE A 474 17.72 9.88 12.13
N ASN A 475 18.93 10.41 12.33
CA ASN A 475 19.25 11.25 13.48
C ASN A 475 18.44 12.55 13.50
N ARG A 476 18.13 13.13 12.34
CA ARG A 476 17.23 14.27 12.23
C ARG A 476 15.78 13.87 12.55
N ALA A 477 15.32 12.72 12.05
CA ALA A 477 13.97 12.21 12.31
C ALA A 477 13.71 12.01 13.81
N LEU A 478 14.69 11.47 14.55
CA LEU A 478 14.61 11.28 16.02
C LEU A 478 14.49 12.60 16.80
N LYS A 479 14.91 13.73 16.23
CA LYS A 479 14.81 15.06 16.86
C LYS A 479 13.46 15.74 16.61
N LEU A 480 12.62 15.20 15.73
CA LEU A 480 11.34 15.82 15.40
C LEU A 480 10.27 15.51 16.46
N PRO A 481 9.48 16.51 16.86
CA PRO A 481 8.34 16.27 17.74
C PRO A 481 7.24 15.49 17.01
N GLY A 482 6.55 14.60 17.73
CA GLY A 482 5.37 13.91 17.20
C GLY A 482 5.64 12.64 16.38
N ALA A 483 6.87 12.11 16.39
CA ALA A 483 7.15 10.77 15.89
C ALA A 483 6.33 9.73 16.69
N ARG A 484 5.66 8.81 16.00
CA ARG A 484 4.92 7.73 16.66
C ARG A 484 5.91 6.77 17.33
N LYS A 485 5.50 6.11 18.41
CA LYS A 485 6.33 5.08 19.08
C LYS A 485 6.88 4.05 18.08
N ASN A 486 6.02 3.54 17.19
CA ASN A 486 6.43 2.59 16.16
C ASN A 486 7.39 3.19 15.13
N GLU A 487 7.21 4.45 14.74
CA GLU A 487 8.13 5.13 13.82
C GLU A 487 9.50 5.32 14.48
N THR A 488 9.53 5.73 15.75
CA THR A 488 10.77 5.86 16.52
C THR A 488 11.48 4.52 16.67
N ALA A 489 10.76 3.44 16.97
CA ALA A 489 11.32 2.09 17.03
C ALA A 489 11.89 1.66 15.66
N GLN A 490 11.17 1.91 14.56
CA GLN A 490 11.65 1.63 13.21
C GLN A 490 12.88 2.46 12.83
N ILE A 491 12.96 3.72 13.23
CA ILE A 491 14.16 4.55 13.00
C ILE A 491 15.37 3.94 13.71
N TYR A 492 15.23 3.56 14.99
CA TYR A 492 16.31 2.88 15.73
C TYR A 492 16.67 1.52 15.12
N GLY A 493 15.69 0.73 14.67
CA GLY A 493 15.95 -0.53 13.95
C GLY A 493 16.77 -0.32 12.67
N ASN A 494 16.42 0.70 11.88
CA ASN A 494 17.16 1.03 10.65
C ASN A 494 18.55 1.61 10.93
N LEU A 495 18.72 2.42 11.99
CA LEU A 495 20.04 2.82 12.47
C LEU A 495 20.89 1.59 12.81
N GLY A 496 20.30 0.63 13.52
CA GLY A 496 20.95 -0.63 13.85
C GLY A 496 21.43 -1.39 12.61
N LEU A 497 20.59 -1.47 11.58
CA LEU A 497 20.93 -2.14 10.32
C LEU A 497 22.09 -1.44 9.60
N ILE A 498 22.11 -0.10 9.57
CA ILE A 498 23.24 0.62 8.96
C ILE A 498 24.54 0.38 9.74
N HIS A 499 24.47 0.43 11.07
CA HIS A 499 25.64 0.13 11.91
C HIS A 499 26.12 -1.32 11.70
N MET A 500 25.22 -2.31 11.58
CA MET A 500 25.60 -3.68 11.21
C MET A 500 26.30 -3.74 9.86
N ALA A 501 25.78 -3.05 8.83
CA ALA A 501 26.39 -3.03 7.50
C ALA A 501 27.80 -2.40 7.50
N ARG A 502 28.13 -1.58 8.49
CA ARG A 502 29.47 -1.00 8.71
C ARG A 502 30.39 -1.83 9.60
N GLY A 503 29.89 -2.94 10.16
CA GLY A 503 30.62 -3.71 11.18
C GLY A 503 30.67 -3.04 12.56
N GLU A 504 29.88 -1.99 12.79
CA GLU A 504 29.76 -1.25 14.05
C GLU A 504 28.78 -1.96 15.00
N TRP A 505 29.10 -3.21 15.33
CA TRP A 505 28.22 -4.12 16.09
C TRP A 505 27.74 -3.57 17.45
N PRO A 506 28.58 -2.91 18.28
CA PRO A 506 28.14 -2.35 19.56
C PRO A 506 27.05 -1.28 19.39
N GLN A 507 27.22 -0.38 18.41
CA GLN A 507 26.26 0.67 18.08
C GLN A 507 24.95 0.08 17.55
N ALA A 508 25.06 -0.97 16.71
CA ALA A 508 23.90 -1.67 16.19
C ALA A 508 23.03 -2.27 17.30
N ILE A 509 23.65 -3.02 18.21
CA ILE A 509 22.97 -3.66 19.35
C ILE A 509 22.32 -2.61 20.26
N ALA A 510 23.03 -1.51 20.55
CA ALA A 510 22.47 -0.42 21.35
C ALA A 510 21.23 0.22 20.68
N ALA A 511 21.24 0.38 19.36
CA ALA A 511 20.10 0.88 18.61
C ALA A 511 18.91 -0.10 18.65
N TYR A 512 19.15 -1.40 18.48
CA TYR A 512 18.10 -2.40 18.56
C TYR A 512 17.47 -2.52 19.96
N HIS A 513 18.28 -2.43 21.02
CA HIS A 513 17.73 -2.39 22.38
C HIS A 513 16.81 -1.19 22.58
N LYS A 514 17.22 0.01 22.15
CA LYS A 514 16.35 1.20 22.19
C LYS A 514 15.06 1.02 21.39
N ALA A 515 15.13 0.38 20.22
CA ALA A 515 13.94 0.08 19.44
C ALA A 515 12.97 -0.85 20.18
N LEU A 516 13.48 -1.91 20.81
CA LEU A 516 12.69 -2.91 21.54
C LEU A 516 12.22 -2.42 22.92
N GLU A 517 12.89 -1.45 23.53
CA GLU A 517 12.38 -0.74 24.71
C GLU A 517 11.10 0.05 24.37
N ILE A 518 11.04 0.64 23.18
CA ILE A 518 9.89 1.42 22.70
C ILE A 518 8.76 0.50 22.21
N SER A 519 9.12 -0.50 21.40
CA SER A 519 8.17 -1.45 20.82
C SER A 519 8.67 -2.89 21.02
N PRO A 520 8.33 -3.54 22.15
CA PRO A 520 8.83 -4.86 22.50
C PRO A 520 8.43 -5.98 21.52
N ASN A 521 7.36 -5.78 20.75
CA ASN A 521 6.79 -6.84 19.90
C ASN A 521 7.31 -6.82 18.45
N GLU A 522 8.31 -5.99 18.14
CA GLU A 522 8.89 -5.89 16.79
C GLU A 522 9.81 -7.09 16.48
N ARG A 523 9.24 -8.20 15.95
CA ARG A 523 9.97 -9.43 15.62
C ARG A 523 11.20 -9.19 14.75
N LYS A 524 11.04 -8.43 13.65
CA LYS A 524 12.14 -8.17 12.70
C LYS A 524 13.34 -7.54 13.39
N ILE A 525 13.10 -6.51 14.21
CA ILE A 525 14.12 -5.81 14.99
C ILE A 525 14.77 -6.76 16.02
N ARG A 526 13.97 -7.61 16.68
CA ARG A 526 14.46 -8.60 17.62
C ARG A 526 15.35 -9.66 16.95
N PHE A 527 14.98 -10.09 15.76
CA PHE A 527 15.78 -11.04 14.98
C PHE A 527 17.10 -10.40 14.51
N ASP A 528 17.08 -9.14 14.08
CA ASP A 528 18.30 -8.41 13.75
C ASP A 528 19.22 -8.21 14.97
N LEU A 529 18.64 -7.99 16.16
CA LEU A 529 19.38 -7.98 17.43
C LEU A 529 20.06 -9.33 17.71
N VAL A 530 19.35 -10.45 17.54
CA VAL A 530 19.91 -11.80 17.70
C VAL A 530 21.13 -11.98 16.80
N ARG A 531 21.03 -11.58 15.53
CA ARG A 531 22.16 -11.64 14.58
C ARG A 531 23.33 -10.76 15.01
N GLY A 532 23.06 -9.56 15.50
CA GLY A 532 24.11 -8.68 16.06
C GLY A 532 24.80 -9.27 17.30
N LEU A 533 24.03 -9.89 18.20
CA LEU A 533 24.56 -10.56 19.39
C LEU A 533 25.41 -11.79 19.05
N ILE A 534 25.00 -12.56 18.04
CA ILE A 534 25.79 -13.66 17.47
C ILE A 534 27.13 -13.13 16.97
N ALA A 535 27.16 -12.07 16.16
CA ALA A 535 28.39 -11.52 15.62
C ALA A 535 29.42 -11.13 16.71
N LEU A 536 28.95 -10.65 17.87
CA LEU A 536 29.80 -10.35 19.04
C LEU A 536 30.09 -11.53 19.98
N GLY A 537 29.58 -12.72 19.70
CA GLY A 537 29.73 -13.90 20.56
C GLY A 537 28.97 -13.79 21.89
N ARG A 538 27.92 -12.95 21.97
CA ARG A 538 27.09 -12.76 23.16
C ARG A 538 25.98 -13.82 23.22
N TRP A 539 26.39 -15.08 23.37
CA TRP A 539 25.55 -16.26 23.19
C TRP A 539 24.35 -16.35 24.12
N HIS A 540 24.53 -16.13 25.42
CA HIS A 540 23.44 -16.20 26.40
C HIS A 540 22.38 -15.10 26.19
N GLU A 541 22.81 -13.91 25.76
CA GLU A 541 21.87 -12.84 25.44
C GLU A 541 21.12 -13.15 24.15
N SER A 542 21.80 -13.70 23.16
CA SER A 542 21.19 -14.18 21.93
C SER A 542 20.14 -15.26 22.20
N GLU A 543 20.46 -16.26 23.04
CA GLU A 543 19.53 -17.31 23.48
C GLU A 543 18.27 -16.72 24.13
N LYS A 544 18.44 -15.75 25.03
CA LYS A 544 17.30 -15.07 25.66
C LYS A 544 16.42 -14.33 24.64
N GLN A 545 17.02 -13.59 23.70
CA GLN A 545 16.25 -12.82 22.72
C GLN A 545 15.52 -13.71 21.72
N ILE A 546 16.15 -14.81 21.28
CA ILE A 546 15.53 -15.76 20.35
C ILE A 546 14.45 -16.60 21.02
N ASP A 547 14.58 -16.92 22.31
CA ASP A 547 13.51 -17.58 23.06
C ASP A 547 12.27 -16.69 23.20
N ILE A 548 12.45 -15.38 23.40
CA ILE A 548 11.32 -14.42 23.37
C ILE A 548 10.69 -14.39 21.98
N LEU A 549 11.49 -14.44 20.92
CA LEU A 549 11.02 -14.42 19.53
C LEU A 549 10.16 -15.66 19.20
N LEU A 550 10.59 -16.83 19.69
CA LEU A 550 9.97 -18.12 19.42
C LEU A 550 8.83 -18.49 20.38
N ALA A 551 8.60 -17.69 21.44
CA ALA A 551 7.44 -17.85 22.31
C ALA A 551 6.10 -17.47 21.62
N ASP A 552 6.19 -16.85 20.45
CA ASP A 552 5.07 -16.47 19.60
C ASP A 552 4.73 -17.60 18.61
N GLU A 553 3.44 -17.83 18.36
CA GLU A 553 2.90 -18.97 17.58
C GLU A 553 3.35 -18.97 16.11
N PHE A 554 3.86 -17.83 15.61
CA PHE A 554 4.30 -17.64 14.22
C PHE A 554 5.82 -17.76 14.00
N ALA A 555 6.54 -18.55 14.80
CA ALA A 555 7.96 -18.86 14.58
C ALA A 555 8.25 -19.32 13.14
N THR A 556 9.19 -18.65 12.43
CA THR A 556 9.62 -19.12 11.10
C THR A 556 10.70 -20.21 11.22
N PRO A 557 10.81 -21.12 10.23
CA PRO A 557 11.89 -22.11 10.21
C PRO A 557 13.29 -21.48 10.30
N SER A 558 13.48 -20.31 9.67
CA SER A 558 14.75 -19.57 9.75
C SER A 558 15.06 -19.10 11.17
N GLU A 559 14.12 -18.46 11.87
CA GLU A 559 14.34 -18.05 13.26
C GLU A 559 14.60 -19.25 14.17
N LEU A 560 13.95 -20.39 13.92
CA LEU A 560 14.19 -21.61 14.67
C LEU A 560 15.61 -22.17 14.41
N SER A 561 16.10 -22.13 13.18
CA SER A 561 17.49 -22.52 12.83
C SER A 561 18.53 -21.70 13.58
N TYR A 562 18.31 -20.40 13.77
CA TYR A 562 19.24 -19.56 14.56
C TYR A 562 19.27 -19.96 16.04
N LYS A 563 18.19 -20.52 16.60
CA LYS A 563 18.19 -21.03 17.98
C LYS A 563 19.04 -22.29 18.08
N GLY A 564 18.93 -23.19 17.09
CA GLY A 564 19.80 -24.36 16.99
C GLY A 564 21.27 -23.94 16.90
N PHE A 565 21.57 -22.93 16.09
CA PHE A 565 22.91 -22.38 15.92
C PHE A 565 23.49 -21.81 17.23
N VAL A 566 22.71 -21.00 17.95
CA VAL A 566 23.11 -20.46 19.26
C VAL A 566 23.34 -21.58 20.28
N ASN A 567 22.54 -22.65 20.25
CA ASN A 567 22.72 -23.81 21.14
C ASN A 567 24.04 -24.55 20.88
N LEU A 568 24.53 -24.62 19.64
CA LEU A 568 25.85 -25.18 19.34
C LEU A 568 26.98 -24.40 20.03
N TRP A 569 26.95 -23.07 19.93
CA TRP A 569 27.92 -22.20 20.59
C TRP A 569 27.83 -22.23 22.12
N LEU A 570 26.65 -22.51 22.66
CA LEU A 570 26.43 -22.74 24.09
C LEU A 570 26.79 -24.16 24.56
N LYS A 571 27.37 -24.99 23.70
CA LYS A 571 27.73 -26.40 23.98
C LYS A 571 26.52 -27.25 24.41
N LYS A 572 25.37 -27.04 23.77
CA LYS A 572 24.13 -27.81 23.93
C LYS A 572 23.77 -28.55 22.62
N PRO A 573 24.63 -29.46 22.11
CA PRO A 573 24.44 -30.06 20.80
C PRO A 573 23.20 -30.96 20.68
N GLU A 574 22.72 -31.55 21.78
CA GLU A 574 21.47 -32.33 21.81
C GLU A 574 20.25 -31.45 21.49
N ASN A 575 20.19 -30.27 22.11
CA ASN A 575 19.13 -29.30 21.87
C ASN A 575 19.20 -28.76 20.45
N ALA A 576 20.41 -28.43 19.97
CA ALA A 576 20.63 -27.96 18.61
C ALA A 576 20.14 -28.99 17.59
N LEU A 577 20.54 -30.26 17.75
CA LEU A 577 20.14 -31.35 16.86
C LEU A 577 18.61 -31.50 16.80
N ARG A 578 17.93 -31.52 17.96
CA ARG A 578 16.46 -31.63 18.01
C ARG A 578 15.78 -30.48 17.25
N ILE A 579 16.28 -29.25 17.44
CA ILE A 579 15.74 -28.06 16.78
C ILE A 579 15.94 -28.13 15.27
N PHE A 580 17.13 -28.50 14.80
CA PHE A 580 17.39 -28.61 13.37
C PHE A 580 16.59 -29.74 12.72
N GLN A 581 16.34 -30.85 13.42
CA GLN A 581 15.45 -31.91 12.93
C GLN A 581 14.00 -31.43 12.77
N GLU A 582 13.52 -30.59 13.69
CA GLU A 582 12.20 -29.95 13.60
C GLU A 582 12.11 -29.03 12.37
N VAL A 583 13.15 -28.21 12.13
CA VAL A 583 13.23 -27.36 10.94
C VAL A 583 13.24 -28.19 9.65
N LEU A 584 14.06 -29.25 9.61
CA LEU A 584 14.22 -30.11 8.44
C LEU A 584 12.92 -30.82 8.02
N ALA A 585 12.00 -31.06 8.96
CA ALA A 585 10.69 -31.59 8.66
C ALA A 585 9.78 -30.62 7.88
N SER A 586 10.08 -29.31 7.95
CA SER A 586 9.33 -28.25 7.26
C SER A 586 10.03 -27.71 6.01
N ASP A 587 11.37 -27.65 6.01
CA ASP A 587 12.19 -27.23 4.88
C ASP A 587 13.37 -28.17 4.68
N TYR A 588 13.33 -28.97 3.60
CA TYR A 588 14.30 -30.02 3.32
C TYR A 588 15.47 -29.57 2.43
N ARG A 589 15.57 -28.29 2.05
CA ARG A 589 16.63 -27.77 1.14
C ARG A 589 17.47 -26.64 1.74
N ASP A 590 17.61 -26.58 3.06
CA ASP A 590 18.44 -25.56 3.72
C ASP A 590 19.85 -26.09 4.04
N ALA A 591 20.85 -25.65 3.26
CA ALA A 591 22.26 -26.00 3.49
C ALA A 591 22.77 -25.60 4.88
N PHE A 592 22.27 -24.49 5.45
CA PHE A 592 22.64 -24.04 6.79
C PHE A 592 22.20 -25.07 7.84
N VAL A 593 20.99 -25.62 7.71
CA VAL A 593 20.45 -26.64 8.63
C VAL A 593 21.27 -27.94 8.51
N TYR A 594 21.51 -28.43 7.29
CA TYR A 594 22.32 -29.64 7.08
C TYR A 594 23.74 -29.48 7.66
N HIS A 595 24.40 -28.35 7.40
CA HIS A 595 25.73 -28.06 7.92
C HIS A 595 25.76 -28.13 9.45
N ASN A 596 24.81 -27.45 10.10
CA ASN A 596 24.75 -27.41 11.56
C ASN A 596 24.32 -28.74 12.19
N ILE A 597 23.50 -29.57 11.53
CA ILE A 597 23.23 -30.96 11.98
C ILE A 597 24.51 -31.78 11.97
N GLY A 598 25.31 -31.66 10.90
CA GLY A 598 26.61 -32.35 10.80
C GLY A 598 27.53 -32.01 11.95
N VAL A 599 27.63 -30.71 12.30
CA VAL A 599 28.38 -30.22 13.46
C VAL A 599 27.80 -30.76 14.76
N ALA A 600 26.48 -30.70 14.95
CA ALA A 600 25.82 -31.21 16.15
C ALA A 600 26.12 -32.69 16.39
N MET A 601 26.03 -33.51 15.32
CA MET A 601 26.30 -34.95 15.39
C MET A 601 27.77 -35.25 15.71
N ALA A 602 28.71 -34.50 15.13
CA ALA A 602 30.13 -34.64 15.45
C ALA A 602 30.40 -34.38 16.94
N ARG A 603 29.76 -33.35 17.52
CA ARG A 603 29.88 -33.01 18.96
C ARG A 603 29.18 -34.00 19.89
N LEU A 604 28.28 -34.83 19.35
CA LEU A 604 27.57 -35.90 20.07
C LEU A 604 28.21 -37.28 19.91
N ASP A 605 29.44 -37.35 19.38
CA ASP A 605 30.17 -38.61 19.15
C ASP A 605 29.52 -39.50 18.07
N TYR A 606 28.89 -38.88 17.07
CA TYR A 606 28.38 -39.56 15.87
C TYR A 606 28.96 -38.96 14.56
N PRO A 607 30.29 -38.86 14.42
CA PRO A 607 30.91 -38.18 13.27
C PRO A 607 30.57 -38.84 11.92
N GLU A 608 30.49 -40.17 11.83
CA GLU A 608 30.05 -40.89 10.62
C GLU A 608 28.66 -40.45 10.13
N ARG A 609 27.70 -40.25 11.05
CA ARG A 609 26.38 -39.72 10.67
C ARG A 609 26.48 -38.25 10.29
N GLY A 610 27.29 -37.48 11.02
CA GLY A 610 27.53 -36.06 10.74
C GLY A 610 28.08 -35.82 9.34
N LYS A 611 28.99 -36.67 8.86
CA LYS A 611 29.54 -36.65 7.49
C LYS A 611 28.44 -36.60 6.44
N TRP A 612 27.44 -37.48 6.54
CA TRP A 612 26.36 -37.53 5.54
C TRP A 612 25.62 -36.19 5.43
N PHE A 613 25.36 -35.53 6.56
CA PHE A 613 24.71 -34.21 6.56
C PHE A 613 25.63 -33.12 5.99
N LEU A 614 26.94 -33.16 6.26
CA LEU A 614 27.91 -32.24 5.69
C LEU A 614 28.05 -32.40 4.17
N GLU A 615 28.07 -33.64 3.68
CA GLU A 615 28.06 -33.95 2.25
C GLU A 615 26.79 -33.42 1.59
N ARG A 616 25.62 -33.60 2.23
CA ARG A 616 24.37 -33.04 1.74
C ARG A 616 24.36 -31.51 1.72
N ALA A 617 24.95 -30.86 2.72
CA ALA A 617 25.14 -29.41 2.73
C ALA A 617 26.01 -28.95 1.55
N LEU A 618 27.08 -29.68 1.21
CA LEU A 618 27.91 -29.42 0.03
C LEU A 618 27.15 -29.60 -1.28
N GLU A 619 26.15 -30.48 -1.36
CA GLU A 619 25.34 -30.62 -2.58
C GLU A 619 24.38 -29.44 -2.80
N ILE A 620 23.94 -28.80 -1.72
CA ILE A 620 22.96 -27.71 -1.76
C ILE A 620 23.62 -26.33 -1.88
N VAL A 621 24.75 -26.13 -1.18
CA VAL A 621 25.43 -24.83 -1.14
C VAL A 621 26.02 -24.46 -2.50
N GLU A 622 25.89 -23.19 -2.89
CA GLU A 622 26.46 -22.66 -4.12
C GLU A 622 27.98 -22.83 -4.16
N LYS A 623 28.51 -23.17 -5.35
CA LYS A 623 29.93 -23.45 -5.55
C LYS A 623 30.84 -22.24 -5.32
N GLU A 624 30.36 -21.03 -5.50
CA GLU A 624 31.19 -19.82 -5.35
C GLU A 624 31.13 -19.26 -3.91
N SER A 625 30.36 -19.88 -3.01
CA SER A 625 30.17 -19.38 -1.66
C SER A 625 31.34 -19.72 -0.74
N ARG A 626 31.85 -18.74 0.03
CA ARG A 626 32.76 -18.99 1.16
C ARG A 626 32.19 -19.98 2.18
N GLY A 627 30.86 -20.08 2.28
CA GLY A 627 30.20 -21.07 3.14
C GLY A 627 30.57 -22.51 2.77
N ARG A 628 30.84 -22.78 1.48
CA ARG A 628 31.26 -24.09 0.99
C ARG A 628 32.67 -24.47 1.45
N ILE A 629 33.62 -23.52 1.44
CA ILE A 629 34.95 -23.70 2.04
C ILE A 629 34.79 -24.10 3.51
N ILE A 630 33.92 -23.41 4.24
CA ILE A 630 33.72 -23.66 5.68
C ILE A 630 33.09 -25.02 5.92
N ILE A 631 32.15 -25.46 5.09
CA ILE A 631 31.60 -26.83 5.17
C ILE A 631 32.70 -27.87 4.92
N TYR A 632 33.60 -27.66 3.95
CA TYR A 632 34.75 -28.53 3.75
C TYR A 632 35.69 -28.57 4.96
N LEU A 633 35.98 -27.41 5.58
CA LEU A 633 36.79 -27.33 6.80
C LEU A 633 36.10 -28.06 7.97
N THR A 634 34.76 -27.94 8.10
CA THR A 634 33.96 -28.71 9.06
C THR A 634 34.01 -30.20 8.77
N LEU A 635 33.97 -30.60 7.49
CA LEU A 635 34.08 -32.01 7.09
C LEU A 635 35.46 -32.57 7.45
N MET A 636 36.53 -31.80 7.27
CA MET A 636 37.87 -32.18 7.71
C MET A 636 37.94 -32.38 9.23
N GLU A 637 37.40 -31.44 10.02
CA GLU A 637 37.30 -31.58 11.48
C GLU A 637 36.49 -32.83 11.86
N ASN A 638 35.33 -33.03 11.23
CA ASN A 638 34.45 -34.17 11.49
C ASN A 638 35.14 -35.52 11.20
N ARG A 639 35.85 -35.67 10.08
CA ARG A 639 36.60 -36.91 9.77
C ARG A 639 37.78 -37.10 10.71
N HIS A 640 38.40 -36.02 11.17
CA HIS A 640 39.45 -36.11 12.17
C HIS A 640 38.92 -36.59 13.54
N MET A 641 37.73 -36.14 13.95
CA MET A 641 37.06 -36.62 15.17
C MET A 641 36.67 -38.10 15.10
N ASP A 642 36.58 -38.67 13.89
CA ASP A 642 36.28 -40.08 13.61
C ASP A 642 37.54 -40.95 13.46
N ASP A 643 38.72 -40.38 13.71
CA ASP A 643 40.03 -40.97 13.39
C ASP A 643 40.21 -41.41 11.91
N ASP A 644 39.35 -40.92 10.99
CA ASP A 644 39.45 -41.19 9.55
C ASP A 644 40.40 -40.21 8.86
N VAL A 645 41.69 -40.52 8.96
CA VAL A 645 42.77 -39.78 8.30
C VAL A 645 42.58 -39.74 6.78
N PHE A 646 42.07 -40.82 6.17
CA PHE A 646 41.89 -40.88 4.71
C PHE A 646 40.78 -39.94 4.26
N GLY A 647 39.62 -39.95 4.92
CA GLY A 647 38.52 -39.04 4.60
C GLY A 647 38.85 -37.58 4.88
N ALA A 648 39.61 -37.26 5.94
CA ALA A 648 40.09 -35.90 6.17
C ALA A 648 41.01 -35.42 5.04
N LYS A 649 41.85 -36.32 4.51
CA LYS A 649 42.72 -36.06 3.36
C LYS A 649 41.92 -35.91 2.06
N ASP A 650 40.92 -36.76 1.81
CA ASP A 650 39.99 -36.65 0.68
C ASP A 650 39.26 -35.30 0.66
N ALA A 651 38.70 -34.89 1.81
CA ALA A 651 38.05 -33.59 1.95
C ALA A 651 39.02 -32.43 1.65
N THR A 652 40.29 -32.55 2.05
CA THR A 652 41.33 -31.55 1.73
C THR A 652 41.61 -31.49 0.23
N TYR A 653 41.74 -32.64 -0.44
CA TYR A 653 41.96 -32.68 -1.89
C TYR A 653 40.80 -32.06 -2.66
N ARG A 654 39.56 -32.39 -2.27
CA ARG A 654 38.36 -31.82 -2.88
C ARG A 654 38.27 -30.31 -2.68
N LEU A 655 38.62 -29.83 -1.49
CA LEU A 655 38.70 -28.40 -1.20
C LEU A 655 39.74 -27.69 -2.10
N LEU A 656 40.95 -28.24 -2.23
CA LEU A 656 42.02 -27.67 -3.06
C LEU A 656 41.75 -27.80 -4.57
N ALA A 657 40.93 -28.77 -4.98
CA ALA A 657 40.51 -28.90 -6.37
C ALA A 657 39.47 -27.84 -6.78
N GLU A 658 38.70 -27.34 -5.81
CA GLU A 658 37.66 -26.33 -6.05
C GLU A 658 38.15 -24.90 -5.78
N TYR A 659 39.09 -24.70 -4.86
CA TYR A 659 39.52 -23.36 -4.41
C TYR A 659 41.03 -23.19 -4.32
N GLY A 660 41.49 -21.96 -4.53
CA GLY A 660 42.88 -21.57 -4.34
C GLY A 660 43.30 -21.59 -2.86
N LEU A 661 44.57 -21.92 -2.59
CA LEU A 661 45.12 -21.97 -1.24
C LEU A 661 44.98 -20.63 -0.50
N ASP A 662 45.21 -19.51 -1.18
CA ASP A 662 45.10 -18.17 -0.58
C ASP A 662 43.68 -17.90 -0.05
N GLU A 663 42.65 -18.28 -0.81
CA GLU A 663 41.24 -18.11 -0.41
C GLU A 663 40.88 -18.98 0.80
N ILE A 664 41.39 -20.21 0.84
CA ILE A 664 41.20 -21.14 1.96
C ILE A 664 41.87 -20.58 3.22
N LEU A 665 43.12 -20.12 3.11
CA LEU A 665 43.87 -19.56 4.23
C LEU A 665 43.25 -18.26 4.74
N ASP A 666 42.78 -17.39 3.85
CA ASP A 666 42.07 -16.17 4.23
C ASP A 666 40.76 -16.49 4.95
N THR A 667 40.03 -17.50 4.50
CA THR A 667 38.82 -17.97 5.20
C THR A 667 39.16 -18.50 6.59
N LEU A 668 40.18 -19.35 6.72
CA LEU A 668 40.62 -19.94 7.97
C LEU A 668 41.09 -18.88 8.98
N ARG A 669 41.76 -17.83 8.52
CA ARG A 669 42.20 -16.68 9.35
C ARG A 669 41.04 -15.86 9.89
N LEU A 670 39.93 -15.78 9.17
CA LEU A 670 38.75 -15.01 9.58
C LEU A 670 37.91 -15.75 10.62
N LEU A 671 37.91 -17.09 10.62
CA LEU A 671 37.05 -17.91 11.49
C LEU A 671 37.15 -17.57 12.99
N PRO A 672 38.34 -17.39 13.60
CA PRO A 672 38.43 -17.03 15.02
C PRO A 672 37.85 -15.64 15.35
N ALA A 673 37.81 -14.74 14.36
CA ALA A 673 37.32 -13.37 14.52
C ALA A 673 35.84 -13.22 14.17
N THR A 674 35.17 -14.28 13.69
CA THR A 674 33.77 -14.24 13.30
C THR A 674 32.96 -15.37 13.92
N HIS A 675 31.78 -15.02 14.40
CA HIS A 675 30.87 -15.91 15.10
C HIS A 675 29.67 -16.34 14.22
N ASN A 676 29.71 -16.02 12.93
CA ASN A 676 28.63 -16.30 11.99
C ASN A 676 28.63 -17.74 11.44
N TYR A 677 29.61 -18.56 11.84
CA TYR A 677 29.74 -19.96 11.44
C TYR A 677 29.66 -20.89 12.64
N PRO A 678 29.38 -22.18 12.43
CA PRO A 678 29.29 -23.13 13.53
C PRO A 678 30.63 -23.24 14.27
N PRO A 679 30.63 -23.60 15.57
CA PRO A 679 31.85 -23.70 16.35
C PRO A 679 32.80 -24.76 15.78
N MET A 680 34.02 -24.35 15.46
CA MET A 680 35.07 -25.15 14.81
C MET A 680 36.40 -25.05 15.56
N ASP A 681 37.10 -26.17 15.72
CA ASP A 681 38.49 -26.18 16.18
C ASP A 681 39.43 -25.78 15.03
N THR A 682 39.61 -24.47 14.87
CA THR A 682 40.46 -23.90 13.81
C THR A 682 41.93 -24.33 13.92
N GLU A 683 42.43 -24.66 15.11
CA GLU A 683 43.80 -25.13 15.30
C GLU A 683 43.96 -26.57 14.83
N ALA A 684 43.01 -27.46 15.17
CA ALA A 684 42.97 -28.81 14.64
C ALA A 684 42.88 -28.80 13.11
N VAL A 685 41.96 -28.03 12.54
CA VAL A 685 41.80 -27.89 11.09
C VAL A 685 43.06 -27.36 10.42
N SER A 686 43.71 -26.35 11.00
CA SER A 686 44.98 -25.80 10.49
C SER A 686 46.10 -26.85 10.46
N ARG A 687 46.19 -27.68 11.51
CA ARG A 687 47.18 -28.77 11.57
C ARG A 687 46.90 -29.85 10.54
N ILE A 688 45.63 -30.25 10.34
CA ILE A 688 45.23 -31.22 9.32
C ILE A 688 45.59 -30.69 7.93
N LEU A 689 45.20 -29.44 7.63
CA LEU A 689 45.48 -28.81 6.34
C LEU A 689 47.00 -28.74 6.08
N SER A 690 47.78 -28.27 7.05
CA SER A 690 49.23 -28.14 6.93
C SER A 690 49.90 -29.49 6.68
N ARG A 691 49.52 -30.53 7.44
CA ARG A 691 50.03 -31.89 7.27
C ARG A 691 49.71 -32.43 5.87
N ASN A 692 48.47 -32.27 5.43
CA ASN A 692 48.04 -32.76 4.12
C ASN A 692 48.75 -32.00 2.98
N LEU A 693 49.02 -30.71 3.12
CA LEU A 693 49.80 -29.94 2.14
C LEU A 693 51.25 -30.43 2.04
N VAL A 694 51.89 -30.76 3.17
CA VAL A 694 53.25 -31.34 3.18
C VAL A 694 53.27 -32.70 2.48
N ASP A 695 52.31 -33.58 2.79
CA ASP A 695 52.15 -34.86 2.11
C ASP A 695 52.00 -34.68 0.58
N ILE A 696 51.20 -33.70 0.16
CA ILE A 696 50.96 -33.39 -1.26
C ILE A 696 52.26 -32.92 -1.91
N ALA A 697 52.97 -31.96 -1.31
CA ALA A 697 54.24 -31.46 -1.83
C ALA A 697 55.28 -32.58 -1.99
N GLN A 698 55.42 -33.44 -0.96
CA GLN A 698 56.33 -34.58 -1.01
C GLN A 698 55.94 -35.61 -2.09
N SER A 699 54.65 -35.79 -2.36
CA SER A 699 54.17 -36.69 -3.42
C SER A 699 54.34 -36.14 -4.83
N VAL A 700 54.43 -34.81 -4.97
CA VAL A 700 54.71 -34.12 -6.24
C VAL A 700 56.21 -34.09 -6.52
N ASP A 701 57.06 -33.83 -5.53
CA ASP A 701 58.54 -33.88 -5.68
C ASP A 701 59.08 -35.30 -5.96
N ALA A 702 58.31 -36.34 -5.63
CA ALA A 702 58.66 -37.74 -5.87
C ALA A 702 58.24 -38.27 -7.27
N ARG A 703 57.55 -37.46 -8.09
CA ARG A 703 57.13 -37.79 -9.47
C ARG A 703 57.85 -36.88 -10.46
#